data_AF-A0A2E8B129-F1
#
_entry.id   AF-A0A2E8B129-F1
#
_cell.length_a   1.000
_cell.length_b   1.000
_cell.length_c   1.000
_cell.angle_alpha   90.00
_cell.angle_beta   90.00
_cell.angle_gamma   90.00
#
_symmetry.space_group_name_H-M   'P 1'
#
loop_
_entity.id
_entity.type
_entity.pdbx_description
1 polymer ?
#
loop_
_entity_poly.entity_id
_entity_poly.type
_entity_poly.pdbx_seq_one_letter_code
_entity_poly.pdbx_strand_id
1 'polypeptide(L)'
;MRQLALVFVFVTCVATVRASVTTTGDVVPGGAAAQPDPWAVGGSLKVGNWSNGTLNVETGGMVSSTKGYIGYQAGSTGEAVVTGASSQWNNSVAMYVGVVGDGALKVEAGGMVSNTKGYIGYHAGSTGEATITGTDSRWNNSVELYVGVVSHGTLKVEAGGMVSNTKGYIGYHAGSTGEATVTGTSSHWNNSGELQVGVVGDGTLNVETGGMVSNSSSRIGDHADSTGSVTVTGTDSQWNNSDRLVVGRHGDGTLIVEAEGFVSNSLGLIGRYSNSTGLVTVSGASSQWSNSGGLHVGWYGDGTLDVRAGGMVSTTSGYIGRYSGSTGMATVTGADSQWNHSNSLNIGGGSSAAGGSGTLNIRDSGLVTVSDTTRLWDEGSVTLDGGTLDTVTLDLTVGTFNMLDGILRATNVTGTLNNQGGTLSPGNSPGILTITGDYTQGAAATMEIELAGTAAGDFDRLTSSGSANLDGTLDLLPVPAYSDPSVHGTFDEFVIITGAVRSGTFSTVQYAGSTLAADFGTDGSGSFRSYQGGGLFRSVSYTATTVQLQNLLALAGDTDGDQDVDLADYSALANNFDPVGFLGPHSWLDGDFDGDNDVDLADYSSLASHFNPAGYAAAAVPEPTAFCLLVSGLLLLVGTRSRRPSCGR
;
A
#
# COMPACT_ATOMS: atom_id res chain seq x y z
N MET A 1 43.32 -59.28 60.23
CA MET A 1 42.15 -58.53 59.74
C MET A 1 42.28 -58.34 58.23
N ARG A 2 41.52 -59.09 57.43
CA ARG A 2 41.34 -58.87 56.00
C ARG A 2 39.83 -58.82 55.77
N GLN A 3 39.30 -57.64 55.44
CA GLN A 3 37.90 -57.44 55.09
C GLN A 3 37.73 -57.69 53.59
N LEU A 4 36.80 -58.59 53.23
CA LEU A 4 36.29 -58.76 51.87
C LEU A 4 35.33 -57.59 51.58
N ALA A 5 35.58 -56.87 50.49
CA ALA A 5 34.64 -55.90 49.93
C ALA A 5 33.64 -56.63 49.03
N LEU A 6 32.34 -56.47 49.34
CA LEU A 6 31.24 -56.98 48.53
C LEU A 6 30.91 -55.91 47.47
N VAL A 7 31.18 -56.21 46.20
CA VAL A 7 30.80 -55.36 45.06
C VAL A 7 29.37 -55.71 44.65
N PHE A 8 28.44 -54.77 44.82
CA PHE A 8 27.11 -54.85 44.23
C PHE A 8 27.17 -54.37 42.78
N VAL A 9 26.98 -55.28 41.83
CA VAL A 9 26.75 -54.96 40.42
C VAL A 9 25.25 -54.66 40.25
N PHE A 10 24.90 -53.39 40.08
CA PHE A 10 23.56 -53.01 39.60
C PHE A 10 23.50 -53.27 38.09
N VAL A 11 22.81 -54.33 37.70
CA VAL A 11 22.41 -54.57 36.32
C VAL A 11 21.19 -53.70 36.05
N THR A 12 21.37 -52.54 35.40
CA THR A 12 20.26 -51.81 34.79
C THR A 12 19.77 -52.62 33.59
N CYS A 13 18.66 -53.33 33.76
CA CYS A 13 17.92 -53.92 32.65
C CYS A 13 17.33 -52.76 31.82
N VAL A 14 17.97 -52.44 30.69
CA VAL A 14 17.33 -51.63 29.65
C VAL A 14 16.29 -52.54 29.00
N ALA A 15 15.02 -52.43 29.40
CA ALA A 15 13.94 -53.07 28.69
C ALA A 15 13.94 -52.53 27.26
N THR A 16 14.18 -53.40 26.28
CA THR A 16 14.05 -53.05 24.87
C THR A 16 12.58 -52.77 24.62
N VAL A 17 12.19 -51.51 24.42
CA VAL A 17 10.81 -51.18 24.05
C VAL A 17 10.60 -51.77 22.65
N ARG A 18 9.69 -52.74 22.54
CA ARG A 18 9.38 -53.38 21.25
C ARG A 18 8.33 -52.52 20.54
N ALA A 19 8.50 -52.41 19.22
CA ALA A 19 7.46 -51.90 18.35
C ALA A 19 6.13 -52.62 18.57
N SER A 20 5.04 -51.86 18.53
CA SER A 20 3.73 -52.33 18.98
C SER A 20 2.63 -51.88 18.03
N VAL A 21 1.79 -52.83 17.65
CA VAL A 21 0.52 -52.59 16.95
C VAL A 21 -0.57 -53.28 17.77
N THR A 22 -1.48 -52.50 18.33
CA THR A 22 -2.54 -53.03 19.20
C THR A 22 -3.90 -52.55 18.71
N THR A 23 -4.86 -53.47 18.69
CA THR A 23 -6.25 -53.17 18.32
C THR A 23 -7.17 -53.53 19.46
N THR A 24 -8.22 -52.72 19.68
CA THR A 24 -9.30 -53.04 20.63
C THR A 24 -10.66 -52.92 19.95
N GLY A 25 -11.67 -53.60 20.48
CA GLY A 25 -13.01 -53.59 19.90
C GLY A 25 -13.09 -54.17 18.49
N ASP A 26 -13.91 -53.56 17.65
CA ASP A 26 -14.24 -54.03 16.30
C ASP A 26 -13.26 -53.49 15.25
N VAL A 27 -12.17 -54.24 15.05
CA VAL A 27 -11.18 -54.00 13.99
C VAL A 27 -11.13 -55.18 13.02
N VAL A 28 -11.29 -54.92 11.73
CA VAL A 28 -11.41 -55.94 10.69
C VAL A 28 -10.40 -55.71 9.56
N PRO A 29 -9.51 -56.67 9.26
CA PRO A 29 -9.23 -57.88 10.04
C PRO A 29 -8.45 -57.56 11.32
N GLY A 30 -8.27 -58.56 12.20
CA GLY A 30 -7.38 -58.46 13.37
C GLY A 30 -8.10 -58.68 14.71
N GLY A 31 -9.34 -58.21 14.85
CA GLY A 31 -10.08 -58.24 16.11
C GLY A 31 -9.38 -57.46 17.22
N ALA A 32 -9.81 -57.64 18.47
CA ALA A 32 -9.16 -57.03 19.62
C ALA A 32 -7.94 -57.86 20.08
N ALA A 33 -6.72 -57.46 19.70
CA ALA A 33 -5.49 -58.17 20.03
C ALA A 33 -4.24 -57.31 19.78
N ALA A 34 -3.09 -57.77 20.26
CA ALA A 34 -1.81 -57.36 19.69
C ALA A 34 -1.66 -57.98 18.29
N GLN A 35 -1.27 -57.17 17.31
CA GLN A 35 -1.10 -57.59 15.92
C GLN A 35 0.38 -57.85 15.63
N PRO A 36 0.70 -58.63 14.58
CA PRO A 36 2.07 -58.80 14.11
C PRO A 36 2.73 -57.46 13.77
N ASP A 37 4.05 -57.36 13.92
CA ASP A 37 4.82 -56.19 13.49
C ASP A 37 5.98 -56.63 12.57
N PRO A 38 6.04 -56.18 11.31
CA PRO A 38 5.05 -55.34 10.62
C PRO A 38 3.70 -56.06 10.38
N TRP A 39 2.59 -55.33 10.48
CA TRP A 39 1.25 -55.82 10.16
C TRP A 39 0.89 -55.55 8.70
N ALA A 40 0.95 -56.57 7.85
CA ALA A 40 0.54 -56.48 6.45
C ALA A 40 -0.87 -57.06 6.24
N VAL A 41 -1.88 -56.19 6.12
CA VAL A 41 -3.30 -56.57 6.05
C VAL A 41 -3.72 -57.14 4.68
N GLY A 42 -2.91 -56.94 3.63
CA GLY A 42 -3.16 -57.49 2.28
C GLY A 42 -4.42 -56.96 1.57
N GLY A 43 -5.20 -56.10 2.23
CA GLY A 43 -6.47 -55.57 1.77
C GLY A 43 -6.90 -54.34 2.58
N SER A 44 -8.21 -54.15 2.78
CA SER A 44 -8.71 -53.03 3.57
C SER A 44 -8.65 -53.32 5.07
N LEU A 45 -8.13 -52.37 5.85
CA LEU A 45 -8.22 -52.35 7.31
C LEU A 45 -9.37 -51.43 7.74
N LYS A 46 -10.26 -51.91 8.59
CA LYS A 46 -11.39 -51.15 9.14
C LYS A 46 -11.26 -51.07 10.65
N VAL A 47 -11.19 -49.87 11.19
CA VAL A 47 -11.18 -49.56 12.62
C VAL A 47 -12.55 -48.99 12.97
N GLY A 48 -13.30 -49.70 13.80
CA GLY A 48 -14.71 -49.40 14.06
C GLY A 48 -15.61 -49.76 12.88
N ASN A 49 -15.76 -51.06 12.59
CA ASN A 49 -16.51 -51.54 11.43
C ASN A 49 -18.03 -51.37 11.58
N TRP A 50 -18.66 -52.08 12.53
CA TRP A 50 -20.08 -51.96 12.90
C TRP A 50 -20.30 -51.46 14.33
N SER A 51 -19.26 -51.52 15.16
CA SER A 51 -19.24 -51.00 16.53
C SER A 51 -17.90 -50.33 16.81
N ASN A 52 -17.63 -49.97 18.07
CA ASN A 52 -16.43 -49.21 18.39
C ASN A 52 -15.16 -50.04 18.23
N GLY A 53 -14.14 -49.47 17.62
CA GLY A 53 -12.83 -50.10 17.47
C GLY A 53 -11.69 -49.08 17.54
N THR A 54 -10.54 -49.50 18.05
CA THR A 54 -9.35 -48.66 18.12
C THR A 54 -8.12 -49.35 17.51
N LEU A 55 -7.22 -48.56 16.94
CA LEU A 55 -5.91 -48.98 16.44
C LEU A 55 -4.82 -48.07 17.00
N ASN A 56 -3.88 -48.64 17.73
CA ASN A 56 -2.69 -47.93 18.20
C ASN A 56 -1.46 -48.52 17.51
N VAL A 57 -0.71 -47.65 16.84
CA VAL A 57 0.58 -47.97 16.19
C VAL A 57 1.65 -47.15 16.90
N GLU A 58 2.48 -47.83 17.70
CA GLU A 58 3.36 -47.17 18.66
C GLU A 58 4.78 -47.73 18.62
N THR A 59 5.73 -46.94 19.12
CA THR A 59 7.13 -47.37 19.34
C THR A 59 7.81 -47.97 18.10
N GLY A 60 7.56 -47.41 16.91
CA GLY A 60 8.13 -47.90 15.65
C GLY A 60 7.32 -49.01 14.97
N GLY A 61 6.11 -49.33 15.45
CA GLY A 61 5.21 -50.28 14.82
C GLY A 61 4.84 -49.89 13.40
N MET A 62 4.64 -50.88 12.52
CA MET A 62 4.35 -50.63 11.11
C MET A 62 3.11 -51.39 10.66
N VAL A 63 2.13 -50.65 10.12
CA VAL A 63 0.90 -51.20 9.52
C VAL A 63 0.87 -50.87 8.03
N SER A 64 0.47 -51.85 7.21
CA SER A 64 0.22 -51.63 5.79
C SER A 64 -1.11 -52.25 5.33
N SER A 65 -1.82 -51.50 4.49
CA SER A 65 -3.12 -51.91 3.93
C SER A 65 -3.30 -51.33 2.52
N THR A 66 -4.26 -51.85 1.77
CA THR A 66 -4.70 -51.22 0.52
C THR A 66 -5.50 -49.94 0.81
N LYS A 67 -6.44 -50.03 1.75
CA LYS A 67 -7.27 -48.91 2.21
C LYS A 67 -7.39 -48.97 3.73
N GLY A 68 -7.36 -47.80 4.38
CA GLY A 68 -7.65 -47.64 5.80
C GLY A 68 -9.01 -46.97 5.95
N TYR A 69 -9.87 -47.53 6.80
CA TYR A 69 -11.17 -46.97 7.14
C TYR A 69 -11.26 -46.82 8.65
N ILE A 70 -11.68 -45.65 9.11
CA ILE A 70 -11.92 -45.34 10.52
C ILE A 70 -13.38 -44.87 10.64
N GLY A 71 -14.21 -45.59 11.38
CA GLY A 71 -15.66 -45.33 11.46
C GLY A 71 -16.39 -45.71 10.17
N TYR A 72 -16.50 -47.02 9.88
CA TYR A 72 -16.94 -47.50 8.57
C TYR A 72 -18.47 -47.44 8.36
N GLN A 73 -19.26 -47.96 9.30
CA GLN A 73 -20.73 -48.07 9.18
C GLN A 73 -21.45 -47.04 10.05
N ALA A 74 -22.73 -46.83 9.76
CA ALA A 74 -23.59 -45.96 10.56
C ALA A 74 -23.59 -46.37 12.04
N GLY A 75 -23.37 -45.40 12.93
CA GLY A 75 -23.35 -45.60 14.39
C GLY A 75 -22.09 -46.29 14.93
N SER A 76 -21.09 -46.59 14.09
CA SER A 76 -19.79 -47.07 14.57
C SER A 76 -18.84 -45.90 14.85
N THR A 77 -17.96 -46.07 15.85
CA THR A 77 -16.86 -45.13 16.12
C THR A 77 -15.53 -45.83 15.92
N GLY A 78 -14.68 -45.28 15.06
CA GLY A 78 -13.29 -45.70 14.91
C GLY A 78 -12.33 -44.67 15.48
N GLU A 79 -11.27 -45.13 16.14
CA GLU A 79 -10.17 -44.26 16.59
C GLU A 79 -8.83 -44.90 16.21
N ALA A 80 -7.96 -44.14 15.55
CA ALA A 80 -6.60 -44.60 15.26
C ALA A 80 -5.56 -43.60 15.74
N VAL A 81 -4.55 -44.08 16.45
CA VAL A 81 -3.40 -43.31 16.92
C VAL A 81 -2.14 -43.90 16.31
N VAL A 82 -1.38 -43.08 15.60
CA VAL A 82 -0.02 -43.40 15.12
C VAL A 82 0.96 -42.49 15.84
N THR A 83 1.69 -43.04 16.81
CA THR A 83 2.51 -42.25 17.74
C THR A 83 3.92 -42.79 17.92
N GLY A 84 4.88 -41.89 18.10
CA GLY A 84 6.28 -42.22 18.32
C GLY A 84 7.08 -42.31 17.03
N ALA A 85 8.38 -42.01 17.14
CA ALA A 85 9.30 -42.02 16.02
C ALA A 85 9.28 -43.36 15.27
N SER A 86 9.24 -43.28 13.93
CA SER A 86 9.19 -44.42 13.01
C SER A 86 7.91 -45.27 13.03
N SER A 87 6.92 -44.97 13.88
CA SER A 87 5.61 -45.60 13.82
C SER A 87 4.88 -45.21 12.53
N GLN A 88 4.32 -46.18 11.82
CA GLN A 88 3.81 -45.96 10.47
C GLN A 88 2.49 -46.68 10.18
N TRP A 89 1.60 -45.99 9.47
CA TRP A 89 0.46 -46.62 8.78
C TRP A 89 0.43 -46.23 7.30
N ASN A 90 0.78 -47.18 6.44
CA ASN A 90 0.95 -46.99 5.00
C ASN A 90 -0.19 -47.64 4.21
N ASN A 91 -0.96 -46.85 3.48
CA ASN A 91 -2.08 -47.31 2.66
C ASN A 91 -1.76 -47.13 1.17
N SER A 92 -1.77 -48.20 0.38
CA SER A 92 -1.39 -48.09 -1.04
C SER A 92 -2.40 -47.36 -1.92
N VAL A 93 -3.63 -47.12 -1.43
CA VAL A 93 -4.68 -46.40 -2.16
C VAL A 93 -5.24 -45.24 -1.35
N ALA A 94 -5.95 -45.49 -0.26
CA ALA A 94 -6.68 -44.41 0.40
C ALA A 94 -6.83 -44.58 1.92
N MET A 95 -6.92 -43.45 2.60
CA MET A 95 -7.32 -43.35 4.00
C MET A 95 -8.68 -42.64 4.08
N TYR A 96 -9.61 -43.21 4.84
CA TYR A 96 -10.92 -42.63 5.10
C TYR A 96 -11.12 -42.47 6.61
N VAL A 97 -11.39 -41.25 7.04
CA VAL A 97 -11.63 -40.86 8.43
C VAL A 97 -13.07 -40.37 8.54
N GLY A 98 -13.94 -41.15 9.18
CA GLY A 98 -15.39 -40.90 9.19
C GLY A 98 -16.01 -41.24 7.85
N VAL A 99 -16.44 -42.50 7.67
CA VAL A 99 -17.03 -42.98 6.41
C VAL A 99 -18.54 -42.72 6.43
N VAL A 100 -19.31 -43.59 7.08
CA VAL A 100 -20.73 -43.37 7.45
C VAL A 100 -20.87 -43.17 8.96
N GLY A 101 -19.97 -43.76 9.75
CA GLY A 101 -19.86 -43.54 11.20
C GLY A 101 -18.81 -42.48 11.52
N ASP A 102 -18.49 -42.36 12.81
CA ASP A 102 -17.54 -41.37 13.33
C ASP A 102 -16.12 -41.94 13.31
N GLY A 103 -15.17 -41.16 12.79
CA GLY A 103 -13.77 -41.56 12.71
C GLY A 103 -12.82 -40.49 13.22
N ALA A 104 -11.89 -40.90 14.08
CA ALA A 104 -10.82 -40.05 14.58
C ALA A 104 -9.44 -40.62 14.22
N LEU A 105 -8.60 -39.81 13.57
CA LEU A 105 -7.19 -40.11 13.31
C LEU A 105 -6.30 -39.14 14.07
N LYS A 106 -5.39 -39.66 14.88
CA LYS A 106 -4.35 -38.87 15.54
C LYS A 106 -2.97 -39.35 15.09
N VAL A 107 -2.15 -38.45 14.58
CA VAL A 107 -0.75 -38.72 14.25
C VAL A 107 0.10 -37.80 15.12
N GLU A 108 0.91 -38.39 16.00
CA GLU A 108 1.65 -37.61 16.98
C GLU A 108 3.07 -38.12 17.29
N ALA A 109 3.85 -37.29 17.97
CA ALA A 109 5.19 -37.61 18.46
C ALA A 109 6.12 -38.29 17.42
N GLY A 110 6.10 -37.82 16.17
CA GLY A 110 6.94 -38.35 15.09
C GLY A 110 6.34 -39.55 14.33
N GLY A 111 5.07 -39.87 14.55
CA GLY A 111 4.33 -40.88 13.78
C GLY A 111 4.09 -40.44 12.33
N MET A 112 3.88 -41.41 11.42
CA MET A 112 3.63 -41.13 10.01
C MET A 112 2.48 -41.94 9.42
N VAL A 113 1.56 -41.27 8.74
CA VAL A 113 0.52 -41.89 7.90
C VAL A 113 0.80 -41.54 6.45
N SER A 114 0.69 -42.52 5.55
CA SER A 114 0.82 -42.27 4.11
C SER A 114 -0.27 -42.96 3.29
N ASN A 115 -0.74 -42.30 2.23
CA ASN A 115 -1.69 -42.86 1.28
C ASN A 115 -1.69 -42.13 -0.08
N THR A 116 -2.43 -42.62 -1.09
CA THR A 116 -2.62 -41.87 -2.35
C THR A 116 -3.67 -40.78 -2.19
N LYS A 117 -4.83 -41.10 -1.60
CA LYS A 117 -5.93 -40.14 -1.36
C LYS A 117 -6.47 -40.19 0.06
N GLY A 118 -6.60 -39.04 0.71
CA GLY A 118 -7.16 -38.90 2.04
C GLY A 118 -8.57 -38.32 1.98
N TYR A 119 -9.49 -38.88 2.77
CA TYR A 119 -10.87 -38.42 2.88
C TYR A 119 -11.26 -38.26 4.35
N ILE A 120 -11.82 -37.11 4.70
CA ILE A 120 -12.37 -36.82 6.03
C ILE A 120 -13.85 -36.44 5.88
N GLY A 121 -14.75 -37.18 6.54
CA GLY A 121 -16.20 -36.97 6.44
C GLY A 121 -16.77 -37.36 5.07
N TYR A 122 -16.68 -38.66 4.72
CA TYR A 122 -16.88 -39.16 3.36
C TYR A 122 -18.35 -39.29 2.90
N HIS A 123 -19.28 -39.70 3.79
CA HIS A 123 -20.71 -39.85 3.47
C HIS A 123 -21.61 -39.02 4.40
N ALA A 124 -22.90 -38.94 4.04
CA ALA A 124 -23.89 -38.25 4.85
C ALA A 124 -24.02 -38.88 6.25
N GLY A 125 -24.08 -38.03 7.27
CA GLY A 125 -24.24 -38.44 8.67
C GLY A 125 -22.94 -38.85 9.38
N SER A 126 -21.79 -38.85 8.70
CA SER A 126 -20.50 -39.08 9.35
C SER A 126 -19.86 -37.82 9.89
N THR A 127 -19.04 -37.98 10.93
CA THR A 127 -18.04 -37.00 11.35
C THR A 127 -16.64 -37.60 11.20
N GLY A 128 -15.74 -36.86 10.56
CA GLY A 128 -14.33 -37.23 10.46
C GLY A 128 -13.47 -36.17 11.11
N GLU A 129 -12.55 -36.58 11.99
CA GLU A 129 -11.55 -35.69 12.58
C GLU A 129 -10.15 -36.27 12.40
N ALA A 130 -9.24 -35.48 11.85
CA ALA A 130 -7.82 -35.80 11.78
C ALA A 130 -6.98 -34.74 12.48
N THR A 131 -6.13 -35.15 13.42
CA THR A 131 -5.18 -34.27 14.13
C THR A 131 -3.76 -34.76 13.89
N ILE A 132 -2.93 -33.91 13.28
CA ILE A 132 -1.51 -34.15 13.04
C ILE A 132 -0.76 -33.16 13.94
N THR A 133 -0.12 -33.67 14.99
CA THR A 133 0.41 -32.84 16.09
C THR A 133 1.80 -33.27 16.55
N GLY A 134 2.64 -32.33 16.95
CA GLY A 134 3.98 -32.61 17.43
C GLY A 134 5.02 -32.69 16.32
N THR A 135 6.28 -32.42 16.69
CA THR A 135 7.43 -32.43 15.78
C THR A 135 7.55 -33.75 15.01
N ASP A 136 7.83 -33.63 13.71
CA ASP A 136 8.02 -34.74 12.76
C ASP A 136 6.80 -35.65 12.53
N SER A 137 5.64 -35.34 13.13
CA SER A 137 4.39 -36.04 12.85
C SER A 137 3.89 -35.69 11.44
N ARG A 138 3.57 -36.70 10.62
CA ARG A 138 3.31 -36.51 9.19
C ARG A 138 2.08 -37.24 8.68
N TRP A 139 1.29 -36.56 7.85
CA TRP A 139 0.31 -37.21 6.98
C TRP A 139 0.57 -36.87 5.51
N ASN A 140 1.03 -37.86 4.76
CA ASN A 140 1.43 -37.69 3.36
C ASN A 140 0.41 -38.34 2.41
N ASN A 141 -0.27 -37.53 1.61
CA ASN A 141 -1.18 -37.98 0.57
C ASN A 141 -0.53 -37.74 -0.80
N SER A 142 -0.17 -38.76 -1.58
CA SER A 142 0.58 -38.50 -2.82
C SER A 142 -0.21 -37.76 -3.90
N VAL A 143 -1.54 -37.71 -3.81
CA VAL A 143 -2.40 -37.05 -4.80
C VAL A 143 -3.36 -36.06 -4.13
N GLU A 144 -4.44 -36.51 -3.50
CA GLU A 144 -5.53 -35.62 -3.08
C GLU A 144 -5.83 -35.77 -1.58
N LEU A 145 -6.21 -34.66 -0.95
CA LEU A 145 -6.78 -34.64 0.38
C LEU A 145 -8.12 -33.89 0.33
N TYR A 146 -9.16 -34.52 0.88
CA TYR A 146 -10.50 -33.96 0.97
C TYR A 146 -10.92 -33.83 2.43
N VAL A 147 -11.33 -32.62 2.83
CA VAL A 147 -11.82 -32.27 4.16
C VAL A 147 -13.28 -31.84 4.05
N GLY A 148 -14.20 -32.64 4.61
CA GLY A 148 -15.64 -32.42 4.47
C GLY A 148 -16.12 -32.77 3.06
N VAL A 149 -16.22 -34.07 2.76
CA VAL A 149 -16.59 -34.55 1.42
C VAL A 149 -18.10 -34.40 1.17
N VAL A 150 -18.94 -35.07 1.96
CA VAL A 150 -20.42 -35.00 1.87
C VAL A 150 -21.06 -34.49 3.16
N SER A 151 -20.42 -34.72 4.31
CA SER A 151 -20.87 -34.28 5.64
C SER A 151 -19.79 -33.36 6.24
N HIS A 152 -19.43 -33.58 7.50
CA HIS A 152 -18.50 -32.77 8.27
C HIS A 152 -17.14 -33.45 8.33
N GLY A 153 -16.10 -32.71 7.96
CA GLY A 153 -14.72 -33.15 8.13
C GLY A 153 -13.85 -32.05 8.71
N THR A 154 -13.03 -32.40 9.70
CA THR A 154 -12.14 -31.47 10.38
C THR A 154 -10.69 -31.96 10.29
N LEU A 155 -9.79 -31.06 9.91
CA LEU A 155 -8.34 -31.27 9.91
C LEU A 155 -7.66 -30.27 10.84
N LYS A 156 -6.87 -30.76 11.79
CA LYS A 156 -5.99 -29.94 12.63
C LYS A 156 -4.54 -30.31 12.38
N VAL A 157 -3.73 -29.30 12.05
CA VAL A 157 -2.28 -29.43 11.91
C VAL A 157 -1.64 -28.49 12.92
N GLU A 158 -1.08 -29.05 13.97
CA GLU A 158 -0.69 -28.26 15.14
C GLU A 158 0.67 -28.67 15.73
N ALA A 159 1.24 -27.80 16.55
CA ALA A 159 2.45 -28.06 17.35
C ALA A 159 3.62 -28.72 16.56
N GLY A 160 3.89 -28.29 15.32
CA GLY A 160 4.98 -28.82 14.49
C GLY A 160 4.60 -29.99 13.58
N GLY A 161 3.31 -30.32 13.49
CA GLY A 161 2.79 -31.34 12.58
C GLY A 161 2.86 -30.93 11.10
N MET A 162 2.93 -31.91 10.19
CA MET A 162 2.98 -31.63 8.75
C MET A 162 2.01 -32.50 7.94
N VAL A 163 1.23 -31.84 7.09
CA VAL A 163 0.37 -32.48 6.08
C VAL A 163 0.89 -32.14 4.69
N SER A 164 0.93 -33.13 3.79
CA SER A 164 1.31 -32.89 2.40
C SER A 164 0.39 -33.59 1.40
N ASN A 165 0.13 -32.92 0.27
CA ASN A 165 -0.64 -33.47 -0.85
C ASN A 165 -0.40 -32.73 -2.17
N THR A 166 -0.91 -33.25 -3.30
CA THR A 166 -0.85 -32.52 -4.58
C THR A 166 -2.01 -31.53 -4.70
N LYS A 167 -3.25 -31.94 -4.41
CA LYS A 167 -4.42 -31.04 -4.41
C LYS A 167 -5.25 -31.18 -3.15
N GLY A 168 -5.62 -30.05 -2.55
CA GLY A 168 -6.42 -30.00 -1.33
C GLY A 168 -7.82 -29.45 -1.62
N TYR A 169 -8.84 -30.05 -1.02
CA TYR A 169 -10.22 -29.61 -1.16
C TYR A 169 -10.89 -29.55 0.22
N ILE A 170 -11.53 -28.43 0.52
CA ILE A 170 -12.30 -28.20 1.76
C ILE A 170 -13.73 -27.84 1.38
N GLY A 171 -14.72 -28.61 1.86
CA GLY A 171 -16.14 -28.41 1.51
C GLY A 171 -16.45 -28.85 0.06
N TYR A 172 -16.28 -30.15 -0.23
CA TYR A 172 -16.22 -30.65 -1.61
C TYR A 172 -17.59 -30.79 -2.31
N HIS A 173 -18.65 -31.19 -1.62
CA HIS A 173 -20.00 -31.37 -2.19
C HIS A 173 -21.01 -30.40 -1.61
N ALA A 174 -22.13 -30.21 -2.32
CA ALA A 174 -23.23 -29.39 -1.83
C ALA A 174 -23.72 -29.86 -0.45
N GLY A 175 -23.86 -28.91 0.48
CA GLY A 175 -24.27 -29.18 1.87
C GLY A 175 -23.20 -29.83 2.76
N SER A 176 -21.97 -30.04 2.27
CA SER A 176 -20.86 -30.49 3.10
C SER A 176 -20.17 -29.32 3.79
N THR A 177 -19.56 -29.58 4.94
CA THR A 177 -18.76 -28.59 5.69
C THR A 177 -17.37 -29.17 5.91
N GLY A 178 -16.36 -28.49 5.37
CA GLY A 178 -14.97 -28.80 5.63
C GLY A 178 -14.32 -27.71 6.46
N GLU A 179 -13.55 -28.10 7.47
CA GLU A 179 -12.80 -27.18 8.31
C GLU A 179 -11.35 -27.64 8.45
N ALA A 180 -10.40 -26.75 8.19
CA ALA A 180 -9.00 -27.01 8.45
C ALA A 180 -8.36 -25.88 9.26
N THR A 181 -7.55 -26.24 10.26
CA THR A 181 -6.76 -25.30 11.05
C THR A 181 -5.29 -25.70 11.00
N VAL A 182 -4.42 -24.73 10.72
CA VAL A 182 -2.96 -24.88 10.78
C VAL A 182 -2.43 -23.85 11.78
N THR A 183 -1.88 -24.32 12.90
CA THR A 183 -1.53 -23.45 14.04
C THR A 183 -0.30 -23.95 14.78
N GLY A 184 0.43 -23.05 15.42
CA GLY A 184 1.67 -23.36 16.14
C GLY A 184 2.91 -23.41 15.25
N THR A 185 4.05 -23.10 15.86
CA THR A 185 5.35 -23.03 15.19
C THR A 185 5.68 -24.31 14.44
N SER A 186 6.14 -24.14 13.19
CA SER A 186 6.52 -25.25 12.29
C SER A 186 5.38 -26.20 11.92
N SER A 187 4.12 -25.82 12.15
CA SER A 187 2.98 -26.55 11.62
C SER A 187 2.77 -26.20 10.15
N HIS A 188 2.74 -27.20 9.28
CA HIS A 188 2.73 -26.99 7.82
C HIS A 188 1.66 -27.78 7.11
N TRP A 189 0.93 -27.13 6.20
CA TRP A 189 0.16 -27.82 5.17
C TRP A 189 0.67 -27.45 3.77
N ASN A 190 1.34 -28.42 3.14
CA ASN A 190 2.02 -28.24 1.86
C ASN A 190 1.27 -28.94 0.72
N ASN A 191 0.71 -28.14 -0.19
CA ASN A 191 0.11 -28.61 -1.43
C ASN A 191 1.08 -28.34 -2.58
N SER A 192 1.48 -29.34 -3.38
CA SER A 192 2.33 -29.07 -4.55
C SER A 192 1.55 -28.47 -5.74
N GLY A 193 0.23 -28.53 -5.68
CA GLY A 193 -0.71 -28.05 -6.69
C GLY A 193 -1.77 -27.12 -6.10
N GLU A 194 -3.02 -27.34 -6.48
CA GLU A 194 -4.14 -26.45 -6.16
C GLU A 194 -4.73 -26.70 -4.77
N LEU A 195 -5.08 -25.62 -4.05
CA LEU A 195 -5.90 -25.65 -2.84
C LEU A 195 -7.24 -24.97 -3.11
N GLN A 196 -8.35 -25.64 -2.80
CA GLN A 196 -9.69 -25.09 -2.95
C GLN A 196 -10.44 -25.10 -1.61
N VAL A 197 -11.02 -23.95 -1.26
CA VAL A 197 -11.76 -23.73 -0.02
C VAL A 197 -13.18 -23.31 -0.38
N GLY A 198 -14.17 -24.12 0.01
CA GLY A 198 -15.56 -23.95 -0.42
C GLY A 198 -15.74 -24.33 -1.89
N VAL A 199 -15.62 -25.62 -2.22
CA VAL A 199 -15.66 -26.09 -3.61
C VAL A 199 -17.09 -26.00 -4.15
N VAL A 200 -18.01 -26.77 -3.56
CA VAL A 200 -19.46 -26.71 -3.82
C VAL A 200 -20.23 -26.54 -2.51
N GLY A 201 -19.69 -27.06 -1.40
CA GLY A 201 -20.19 -26.80 -0.06
C GLY A 201 -19.43 -25.68 0.63
N ASP A 202 -19.51 -25.67 1.96
CA ASP A 202 -18.85 -24.68 2.81
C ASP A 202 -17.46 -25.16 3.21
N GLY A 203 -16.46 -24.32 2.99
CA GLY A 203 -15.09 -24.59 3.38
C GLY A 203 -14.50 -23.47 4.21
N THR A 204 -13.81 -23.84 5.30
CA THR A 204 -13.09 -22.92 6.16
C THR A 204 -11.63 -23.36 6.31
N LEU A 205 -10.71 -22.41 6.13
CA LEU A 205 -9.29 -22.59 6.44
C LEU A 205 -8.83 -21.48 7.39
N ASN A 206 -8.33 -21.87 8.56
CA ASN A 206 -7.69 -20.98 9.52
C ASN A 206 -6.19 -21.25 9.52
N VAL A 207 -5.40 -20.23 9.21
CA VAL A 207 -3.94 -20.24 9.37
C VAL A 207 -3.64 -19.29 10.51
N GLU A 208 -3.34 -19.87 11.67
CA GLU A 208 -3.20 -19.14 12.92
C GLU A 208 -1.72 -19.03 13.31
N THR A 209 -1.44 -18.44 14.48
CA THR A 209 -0.10 -18.11 14.99
C THR A 209 0.94 -19.21 14.70
N GLY A 210 1.98 -18.86 13.93
CA GLY A 210 3.09 -19.74 13.56
C GLY A 210 2.78 -20.84 12.52
N GLY A 211 1.53 -20.97 12.10
CA GLY A 211 1.09 -21.91 11.08
C GLY A 211 1.43 -21.45 9.67
N MET A 212 1.74 -22.39 8.78
CA MET A 212 2.08 -22.08 7.40
C MET A 212 1.37 -23.01 6.41
N VAL A 213 0.70 -22.42 5.43
CA VAL A 213 0.11 -23.10 4.29
C VAL A 213 0.87 -22.72 3.03
N SER A 214 1.19 -23.69 2.18
CA SER A 214 1.79 -23.43 0.87
C SER A 214 1.08 -24.21 -0.24
N ASN A 215 0.93 -23.57 -1.40
CA ASN A 215 0.33 -24.19 -2.59
C ASN A 215 0.75 -23.49 -3.89
N SER A 216 0.45 -24.09 -5.05
CA SER A 216 0.73 -23.44 -6.33
C SER A 216 -0.32 -22.39 -6.68
N SER A 217 -1.60 -22.76 -6.68
CA SER A 217 -2.72 -21.84 -6.94
C SER A 217 -3.88 -22.11 -6.00
N SER A 218 -4.68 -21.08 -5.72
CA SER A 218 -5.79 -21.16 -4.77
C SER A 218 -7.10 -20.63 -5.29
N ARG A 219 -8.19 -21.20 -4.77
CA ARG A 219 -9.56 -20.73 -5.04
C ARG A 219 -10.40 -20.79 -3.76
N ILE A 220 -11.09 -19.70 -3.48
CA ILE A 220 -12.03 -19.55 -2.38
C ILE A 220 -13.42 -19.28 -2.99
N GLY A 221 -14.43 -20.11 -2.68
CA GLY A 221 -15.74 -20.05 -3.33
C GLY A 221 -15.68 -20.48 -4.81
N ASP A 222 -15.39 -21.76 -5.07
CA ASP A 222 -15.05 -22.26 -6.42
C ASP A 222 -16.24 -22.37 -7.38
N HIS A 223 -17.42 -22.77 -6.91
CA HIS A 223 -18.65 -22.98 -7.72
C HIS A 223 -19.77 -22.03 -7.29
N ALA A 224 -20.83 -21.94 -8.09
CA ALA A 224 -22.02 -21.18 -7.72
C ALA A 224 -22.61 -21.71 -6.41
N ASP A 225 -23.16 -20.80 -5.59
CA ASP A 225 -23.76 -21.07 -4.28
C ASP A 225 -22.81 -21.68 -3.22
N SER A 226 -21.50 -21.78 -3.50
CA SER A 226 -20.52 -22.27 -2.54
C SER A 226 -19.91 -21.12 -1.73
N THR A 227 -19.61 -21.39 -0.45
CA THR A 227 -18.97 -20.42 0.45
C THR A 227 -17.57 -20.90 0.82
N GLY A 228 -16.56 -20.12 0.48
CA GLY A 228 -15.20 -20.32 0.98
C GLY A 228 -14.80 -19.19 1.92
N SER A 229 -14.19 -19.54 3.05
CA SER A 229 -13.62 -18.57 3.99
C SER A 229 -12.20 -18.97 4.39
N VAL A 230 -11.28 -18.02 4.28
CA VAL A 230 -9.90 -18.19 4.72
C VAL A 230 -9.52 -17.04 5.64
N THR A 231 -8.96 -17.36 6.81
CA THR A 231 -8.37 -16.39 7.73
C THR A 231 -6.90 -16.71 7.93
N VAL A 232 -6.05 -15.70 7.76
CA VAL A 232 -4.61 -15.76 8.08
C VAL A 232 -4.35 -14.73 9.18
N THR A 233 -4.08 -15.22 10.39
CA THR A 233 -4.07 -14.40 11.61
C THR A 233 -3.02 -14.83 12.63
N GLY A 234 -2.47 -13.85 13.33
CA GLY A 234 -1.46 -14.05 14.36
C GLY A 234 -0.03 -14.02 13.83
N THR A 235 0.91 -13.72 14.72
CA THR A 235 2.34 -13.65 14.44
C THR A 235 2.85 -14.88 13.70
N ASP A 236 3.69 -14.65 12.69
CA ASP A 236 4.32 -15.66 11.83
C ASP A 236 3.35 -16.57 11.05
N SER A 237 2.04 -16.27 11.04
CA SER A 237 1.07 -17.00 10.21
C SER A 237 1.26 -16.64 8.73
N GLN A 238 1.33 -17.67 7.88
CA GLN A 238 1.67 -17.47 6.46
C GLN A 238 0.83 -18.33 5.52
N TRP A 239 0.36 -17.72 4.44
CA TRP A 239 -0.18 -18.43 3.30
C TRP A 239 0.52 -18.05 1.99
N ASN A 240 1.33 -18.98 1.48
CA ASN A 240 2.22 -18.76 0.35
C ASN A 240 1.72 -19.49 -0.90
N ASN A 241 1.27 -18.74 -1.90
CA ASN A 241 0.86 -19.24 -3.20
C ASN A 241 1.94 -18.90 -4.23
N SER A 242 2.42 -19.86 -5.02
CA SER A 242 3.46 -19.55 -6.02
C SER A 242 2.91 -18.95 -7.32
N ASP A 243 1.60 -19.07 -7.56
CA ASP A 243 0.87 -18.57 -8.74
C ASP A 243 -0.39 -17.78 -8.30
N ARG A 244 -1.56 -18.00 -8.91
CA ARG A 244 -2.76 -17.19 -8.67
C ARG A 244 -3.47 -17.51 -7.36
N LEU A 245 -4.04 -16.48 -6.73
CA LEU A 245 -5.02 -16.58 -5.65
C LEU A 245 -6.35 -15.98 -6.14
N VAL A 246 -7.43 -16.77 -6.07
CA VAL A 246 -8.78 -16.34 -6.46
C VAL A 246 -9.72 -16.34 -5.27
N VAL A 247 -10.32 -15.19 -4.98
CA VAL A 247 -11.32 -14.99 -3.94
C VAL A 247 -12.66 -14.68 -4.60
N GLY A 248 -13.62 -15.60 -4.47
CA GLY A 248 -14.88 -15.58 -5.21
C GLY A 248 -14.65 -15.92 -6.67
N ARG A 249 -14.61 -17.22 -7.02
CA ARG A 249 -14.46 -17.63 -8.43
C ARG A 249 -15.80 -17.60 -9.14
N HIS A 250 -16.73 -18.43 -8.69
CA HIS A 250 -18.12 -18.50 -9.18
C HIS A 250 -19.13 -18.30 -8.05
N GLY A 251 -18.76 -18.60 -6.80
CA GLY A 251 -19.56 -18.36 -5.60
C GLY A 251 -18.95 -17.26 -4.75
N ASP A 252 -19.17 -17.38 -3.44
CA ASP A 252 -18.76 -16.38 -2.46
C ASP A 252 -17.44 -16.79 -1.79
N GLY A 253 -16.42 -15.96 -1.96
CA GLY A 253 -15.13 -16.16 -1.32
C GLY A 253 -14.78 -15.01 -0.39
N THR A 254 -14.29 -15.35 0.80
CA THR A 254 -13.77 -14.39 1.78
C THR A 254 -12.32 -14.72 2.14
N LEU A 255 -11.46 -13.70 2.14
CA LEU A 255 -10.11 -13.75 2.69
C LEU A 255 -9.93 -12.64 3.73
N ILE A 256 -9.53 -13.01 4.93
CA ILE A 256 -9.15 -12.09 6.00
C ILE A 256 -7.67 -12.29 6.30
N VAL A 257 -6.91 -11.20 6.23
CA VAL A 257 -5.51 -11.14 6.65
C VAL A 257 -5.42 -10.13 7.78
N GLU A 258 -5.17 -10.61 9.00
CA GLU A 258 -5.17 -9.75 10.18
C GLU A 258 -4.13 -10.14 11.22
N ALA A 259 -3.96 -9.28 12.23
CA ALA A 259 -3.08 -9.53 13.37
C ALA A 259 -1.70 -10.11 12.98
N GLU A 260 -0.96 -9.41 12.10
CA GLU A 260 0.37 -9.80 11.59
C GLU A 260 0.40 -10.96 10.59
N GLY A 261 -0.77 -11.40 10.09
CA GLY A 261 -0.85 -12.42 9.05
C GLY A 261 -0.22 -11.99 7.73
N PHE A 262 0.38 -12.94 7.01
CA PHE A 262 1.03 -12.70 5.73
C PHE A 262 0.51 -13.62 4.62
N VAL A 263 0.06 -13.03 3.52
CA VAL A 263 -0.36 -13.75 2.31
C VAL A 263 0.49 -13.32 1.12
N SER A 264 0.95 -14.27 0.31
CA SER A 264 1.67 -13.98 -0.93
C SER A 264 1.14 -14.80 -2.13
N ASN A 265 1.14 -14.17 -3.31
CA ASN A 265 0.82 -14.81 -4.58
C ASN A 265 1.40 -14.05 -5.79
N SER A 266 1.31 -14.62 -7.00
CA SER A 266 1.70 -13.92 -8.24
C SER A 266 0.59 -13.00 -8.74
N LEU A 267 -0.63 -13.51 -8.88
CA LEU A 267 -1.78 -12.80 -9.45
C LEU A 267 -2.98 -12.91 -8.50
N GLY A 268 -3.46 -11.77 -8.00
CA GLY A 268 -4.63 -11.70 -7.14
C GLY A 268 -5.89 -11.40 -7.95
N LEU A 269 -6.94 -12.19 -7.72
CA LEU A 269 -8.23 -12.07 -8.39
C LEU A 269 -9.36 -12.06 -7.36
N ILE A 270 -10.13 -10.98 -7.28
CA ILE A 270 -11.30 -10.86 -6.40
C ILE A 270 -12.54 -10.70 -7.29
N GLY A 271 -13.53 -11.59 -7.15
CA GLY A 271 -14.73 -11.59 -8.00
C GLY A 271 -14.40 -11.96 -9.45
N ARG A 272 -14.00 -13.21 -9.70
CA ARG A 272 -13.39 -13.61 -10.98
C ARG A 272 -14.40 -13.67 -12.13
N TYR A 273 -15.56 -14.31 -11.95
CA TYR A 273 -16.57 -14.50 -12.99
C TYR A 273 -17.85 -13.73 -12.67
N SER A 274 -18.72 -13.55 -13.66
CA SER A 274 -20.03 -12.91 -13.48
C SER A 274 -20.83 -13.55 -12.34
N ASN A 275 -21.51 -12.73 -11.53
CA ASN A 275 -22.30 -13.13 -10.35
C ASN A 275 -21.50 -13.84 -9.24
N SER A 276 -20.17 -13.73 -9.23
CA SER A 276 -19.36 -14.17 -8.09
C SER A 276 -19.01 -12.99 -7.19
N THR A 277 -18.92 -13.25 -5.88
CA THR A 277 -18.55 -12.25 -4.89
C THR A 277 -17.21 -12.62 -4.27
N GLY A 278 -16.22 -11.74 -4.40
CA GLY A 278 -14.98 -11.82 -3.66
C GLY A 278 -14.88 -10.71 -2.63
N LEU A 279 -14.56 -11.06 -1.39
CA LEU A 279 -14.31 -10.11 -0.31
C LEU A 279 -12.92 -10.35 0.27
N VAL A 280 -12.10 -9.31 0.30
CA VAL A 280 -10.79 -9.34 0.96
C VAL A 280 -10.67 -8.20 1.95
N THR A 281 -10.24 -8.53 3.17
CA THR A 281 -9.85 -7.55 4.19
C THR A 281 -8.40 -7.78 4.59
N VAL A 282 -7.61 -6.71 4.56
CA VAL A 282 -6.24 -6.69 5.12
C VAL A 282 -6.22 -5.64 6.22
N SER A 283 -6.09 -6.08 7.48
CA SER A 283 -6.24 -5.17 8.62
C SER A 283 -5.31 -5.45 9.79
N GLY A 284 -5.00 -4.41 10.55
CA GLY A 284 -4.04 -4.49 11.66
C GLY A 284 -2.61 -4.24 11.20
N ALA A 285 -1.81 -3.67 12.09
CA ALA A 285 -0.41 -3.38 11.84
C ALA A 285 0.35 -4.64 11.40
N SER A 286 1.25 -4.48 10.43
CA SER A 286 2.10 -5.55 9.85
C SER A 286 1.36 -6.65 9.08
N SER A 287 0.03 -6.69 9.10
CA SER A 287 -0.76 -7.60 8.25
C SER A 287 -0.56 -7.24 6.78
N GLN A 288 -0.24 -8.23 5.96
CA GLN A 288 0.29 -8.00 4.62
C GLN A 288 -0.28 -8.96 3.58
N TRP A 289 -0.63 -8.39 2.42
CA TRP A 289 -0.91 -9.17 1.22
C TRP A 289 -0.04 -8.71 0.04
N SER A 290 0.87 -9.58 -0.38
CA SER A 290 1.86 -9.29 -1.43
C SER A 290 1.54 -10.02 -2.73
N ASN A 291 1.36 -9.25 -3.80
CA ASN A 291 1.13 -9.75 -5.15
C ASN A 291 2.36 -9.39 -6.02
N SER A 292 3.15 -10.38 -6.43
CA SER A 292 4.35 -10.12 -7.25
C SER A 292 4.02 -9.73 -8.70
N GLY A 293 2.77 -9.88 -9.11
CA GLY A 293 2.18 -9.39 -10.35
C GLY A 293 0.95 -8.53 -10.07
N GLY A 294 -0.08 -8.62 -10.92
CA GLY A 294 -1.26 -7.75 -10.83
C GLY A 294 -2.26 -8.17 -9.75
N LEU A 295 -3.04 -7.20 -9.26
CA LEU A 295 -4.19 -7.41 -8.39
C LEU A 295 -5.45 -6.85 -9.07
N HIS A 296 -6.51 -7.64 -9.08
CA HIS A 296 -7.77 -7.28 -9.72
C HIS A 296 -8.93 -7.36 -8.73
N VAL A 297 -9.58 -6.23 -8.53
CA VAL A 297 -10.75 -6.05 -7.68
C VAL A 297 -11.97 -5.93 -8.60
N GLY A 298 -12.80 -6.97 -8.68
CA GLY A 298 -13.92 -7.04 -9.62
C GLY A 298 -13.43 -7.30 -11.05
N TRP A 299 -13.06 -8.56 -11.34
CA TRP A 299 -12.57 -8.94 -12.67
C TRP A 299 -13.72 -9.01 -13.68
N TYR A 300 -14.59 -10.01 -13.60
CA TYR A 300 -15.89 -10.06 -14.32
C TYR A 300 -17.07 -10.06 -13.34
N GLY A 301 -16.84 -10.29 -12.05
CA GLY A 301 -17.84 -10.27 -10.99
C GLY A 301 -17.67 -9.10 -10.05
N ASP A 302 -18.17 -9.27 -8.83
CA ASP A 302 -18.12 -8.27 -7.78
C ASP A 302 -16.93 -8.55 -6.86
N GLY A 303 -16.01 -7.60 -6.77
CA GLY A 303 -14.85 -7.70 -5.90
C GLY A 303 -14.76 -6.51 -4.96
N THR A 304 -14.51 -6.81 -3.68
CA THR A 304 -14.28 -5.80 -2.65
C THR A 304 -12.93 -6.03 -1.98
N LEU A 305 -12.14 -4.95 -1.86
CA LEU A 305 -10.90 -4.90 -1.10
C LEU A 305 -11.00 -3.81 -0.03
N ASP A 306 -10.81 -4.18 1.24
CA ASP A 306 -10.73 -3.28 2.37
C ASP A 306 -9.34 -3.35 3.02
N VAL A 307 -8.61 -2.24 3.00
CA VAL A 307 -7.29 -2.11 3.63
C VAL A 307 -7.39 -1.08 4.74
N ARG A 308 -7.25 -1.54 5.99
CA ARG A 308 -7.52 -0.67 7.14
C ARG A 308 -6.67 -0.94 8.37
N ALA A 309 -6.68 -0.01 9.32
CA ALA A 309 -6.04 -0.15 10.63
C ALA A 309 -4.56 -0.60 10.55
N GLY A 310 -3.77 -0.01 9.65
CA GLY A 310 -2.34 -0.33 9.46
C GLY A 310 -2.03 -1.53 8.56
N GLY A 311 -3.04 -2.14 7.92
CA GLY A 311 -2.84 -3.21 6.94
C GLY A 311 -2.18 -2.72 5.64
N MET A 312 -1.43 -3.60 4.97
CA MET A 312 -0.68 -3.25 3.76
C MET A 312 -0.93 -4.24 2.61
N VAL A 313 -1.23 -3.71 1.43
CA VAL A 313 -1.31 -4.48 0.17
C VAL A 313 -0.24 -3.98 -0.79
N SER A 314 0.52 -4.89 -1.40
CA SER A 314 1.50 -4.55 -2.44
C SER A 314 1.19 -5.30 -3.73
N THR A 315 1.30 -4.61 -4.87
CA THR A 315 1.09 -5.19 -6.21
C THR A 315 2.01 -4.57 -7.24
N THR A 316 2.23 -5.25 -8.36
CA THR A 316 2.81 -4.60 -9.55
C THR A 316 1.81 -3.64 -10.18
N SER A 317 0.65 -4.14 -10.60
CA SER A 317 -0.38 -3.32 -11.27
C SER A 317 -1.75 -3.58 -10.67
N GLY A 318 -2.52 -2.52 -10.45
CA GLY A 318 -3.86 -2.58 -9.89
C GLY A 318 -4.93 -2.43 -10.96
N TYR A 319 -6.02 -3.16 -10.80
CA TYR A 319 -7.21 -3.03 -11.63
C TYR A 319 -8.47 -3.08 -10.77
N ILE A 320 -9.38 -2.13 -10.94
CA ILE A 320 -10.66 -2.09 -10.25
C ILE A 320 -11.77 -2.00 -11.31
N GLY A 321 -12.69 -2.96 -11.36
CA GLY A 321 -13.75 -2.97 -12.37
C GLY A 321 -13.22 -3.21 -13.80
N ARG A 322 -12.36 -4.23 -13.98
CA ARG A 322 -11.55 -4.36 -15.22
C ARG A 322 -12.34 -4.61 -16.50
N TYR A 323 -13.38 -5.43 -16.44
CA TYR A 323 -14.15 -5.85 -17.63
C TYR A 323 -15.60 -5.38 -17.54
N SER A 324 -16.23 -5.22 -18.71
CA SER A 324 -17.63 -4.79 -18.78
C SER A 324 -18.55 -5.68 -17.94
N GLY A 325 -19.42 -5.04 -17.15
CA GLY A 325 -20.35 -5.69 -16.24
C GLY A 325 -19.76 -6.13 -14.89
N SER A 326 -18.46 -5.89 -14.64
CA SER A 326 -17.87 -6.13 -13.32
C SER A 326 -18.03 -4.93 -12.39
N THR A 327 -18.04 -5.20 -11.08
CA THR A 327 -18.03 -4.16 -10.04
C THR A 327 -16.81 -4.35 -9.16
N GLY A 328 -15.90 -3.39 -9.17
CA GLY A 328 -14.76 -3.35 -8.27
C GLY A 328 -14.89 -2.22 -7.27
N MET A 329 -14.69 -2.53 -5.99
CA MET A 329 -14.62 -1.52 -4.93
C MET A 329 -13.39 -1.74 -4.05
N ALA A 330 -12.55 -0.73 -3.93
CA ALA A 330 -11.44 -0.72 -3.00
C ALA A 330 -11.56 0.45 -2.01
N THR A 331 -11.25 0.21 -0.74
CA THR A 331 -11.12 1.25 0.28
C THR A 331 -9.79 1.11 0.99
N VAL A 332 -9.08 2.24 1.15
CA VAL A 332 -7.89 2.34 1.99
C VAL A 332 -8.16 3.42 3.04
N THR A 333 -8.20 3.03 4.31
CA THR A 333 -8.62 3.91 5.41
C THR A 333 -7.86 3.67 6.71
N GLY A 334 -7.58 4.74 7.44
CA GLY A 334 -6.89 4.70 8.72
C GLY A 334 -5.39 4.91 8.57
N ALA A 335 -4.78 5.39 9.66
CA ALA A 335 -3.34 5.59 9.73
C ALA A 335 -2.57 4.32 9.37
N ASP A 336 -1.45 4.51 8.67
CA ASP A 336 -0.52 3.49 8.19
C ASP A 336 -1.10 2.44 7.21
N SER A 337 -2.39 2.53 6.86
CA SER A 337 -2.99 1.65 5.86
C SER A 337 -2.56 2.01 4.45
N GLN A 338 -2.09 1.01 3.71
CA GLN A 338 -1.38 1.23 2.45
C GLN A 338 -1.79 0.27 1.34
N TRP A 339 -1.97 0.81 0.13
CA TRP A 339 -1.99 0.01 -1.09
C TRP A 339 -0.97 0.53 -2.10
N ASN A 340 0.12 -0.22 -2.25
CA ASN A 340 1.31 0.19 -2.99
C ASN A 340 1.41 -0.51 -4.35
N HIS A 341 1.63 0.27 -5.40
CA HIS A 341 1.76 -0.20 -6.78
C HIS A 341 3.13 0.19 -7.36
N SER A 342 3.90 -0.80 -7.81
CA SER A 342 5.19 -0.54 -8.48
C SER A 342 5.05 -0.18 -9.97
N ASN A 343 3.82 -0.18 -10.49
CA ASN A 343 3.44 0.22 -11.85
C ASN A 343 2.02 0.86 -11.78
N SER A 344 1.29 0.85 -12.88
CA SER A 344 0.00 1.53 -13.05
C SER A 344 -1.16 0.95 -12.22
N LEU A 345 -2.13 1.81 -11.91
CA LEU A 345 -3.45 1.51 -11.34
C LEU A 345 -4.54 1.94 -12.34
N ASN A 346 -5.42 1.02 -12.74
CA ASN A 346 -6.51 1.28 -13.70
C ASN A 346 -7.87 1.08 -13.02
N ILE A 347 -8.75 2.06 -13.14
CA ILE A 347 -10.03 2.09 -12.42
C ILE A 347 -11.15 2.26 -13.44
N GLY A 348 -12.12 1.36 -13.41
CA GLY A 348 -13.20 1.24 -14.39
C GLY A 348 -12.76 0.61 -15.73
N GLY A 349 -11.64 -0.12 -15.76
CA GLY A 349 -11.14 -0.72 -16.99
C GLY A 349 -9.76 -1.36 -16.91
N GLY A 350 -9.24 -1.75 -18.07
CA GLY A 350 -7.89 -2.30 -18.25
C GLY A 350 -6.87 -1.23 -18.63
N SER A 351 -5.67 -1.66 -19.06
CA SER A 351 -4.60 -0.74 -19.47
C SER A 351 -4.86 -0.03 -20.80
N SER A 352 -5.83 -0.49 -21.60
CA SER A 352 -6.06 0.01 -22.96
C SER A 352 -7.52 0.14 -23.37
N ALA A 353 -8.46 -0.24 -22.50
CA ALA A 353 -9.89 -0.17 -22.78
C ALA A 353 -10.68 0.02 -21.48
N ALA A 354 -11.80 0.74 -21.59
CA ALA A 354 -12.82 0.82 -20.55
C ALA A 354 -13.41 -0.56 -20.24
N GLY A 355 -13.89 -0.72 -19.01
CA GLY A 355 -14.38 -1.96 -18.44
C GLY A 355 -15.75 -1.80 -17.79
N GLY A 356 -15.84 -2.16 -16.52
CA GLY A 356 -17.03 -2.05 -15.70
C GLY A 356 -16.88 -0.94 -14.66
N SER A 357 -17.67 -1.00 -13.59
CA SER A 357 -17.64 0.01 -12.54
C SER A 357 -16.45 -0.22 -11.61
N GLY A 358 -15.59 0.79 -11.49
CA GLY A 358 -14.46 0.77 -10.56
C GLY A 358 -14.52 1.94 -9.60
N THR A 359 -14.44 1.66 -8.30
CA THR A 359 -14.42 2.70 -7.26
C THR A 359 -13.24 2.51 -6.32
N LEU A 360 -12.47 3.58 -6.11
CA LEU A 360 -11.44 3.66 -5.08
C LEU A 360 -11.78 4.78 -4.10
N ASN A 361 -11.84 4.44 -2.82
CA ASN A 361 -11.96 5.41 -1.73
C ASN A 361 -10.68 5.45 -0.92
N ILE A 362 -10.14 6.63 -0.69
CA ILE A 362 -8.95 6.83 0.14
C ILE A 362 -9.32 7.84 1.22
N ARG A 363 -9.37 7.38 2.47
CA ARG A 363 -9.91 8.15 3.60
C ARG A 363 -9.04 8.07 4.83
N ASP A 364 -9.27 8.97 5.80
CA ASP A 364 -8.76 8.85 7.17
C ASP A 364 -7.24 8.53 7.26
N SER A 365 -6.42 9.27 6.52
CA SER A 365 -4.96 9.07 6.41
C SER A 365 -4.49 7.76 5.73
N GLY A 366 -5.38 7.02 5.09
CA GLY A 366 -5.01 5.91 4.21
C GLY A 366 -4.17 6.40 3.03
N LEU A 367 -3.23 5.57 2.56
CA LEU A 367 -2.26 5.92 1.52
C LEU A 367 -2.34 4.95 0.33
N VAL A 368 -2.46 5.49 -0.87
CA VAL A 368 -2.27 4.75 -2.12
C VAL A 368 -1.08 5.32 -2.86
N THR A 369 -0.09 4.48 -3.15
CA THR A 369 1.08 4.87 -3.95
C THR A 369 1.05 4.16 -5.31
N VAL A 370 1.38 4.90 -6.37
CA VAL A 370 1.38 4.42 -7.76
C VAL A 370 2.63 4.95 -8.48
N SER A 371 3.57 4.06 -8.76
CA SER A 371 4.88 4.44 -9.32
C SER A 371 4.83 4.85 -10.81
N ASP A 372 3.66 4.74 -11.45
CA ASP A 372 3.44 5.13 -12.84
C ASP A 372 2.10 5.87 -12.97
N THR A 373 1.11 5.31 -13.67
CA THR A 373 -0.12 6.02 -14.00
C THR A 373 -1.31 5.48 -13.21
N THR A 374 -2.03 6.38 -12.55
CA THR A 374 -3.39 6.16 -12.09
C THR A 374 -4.34 6.61 -13.21
N ARG A 375 -5.01 5.65 -13.86
CA ARG A 375 -5.92 5.90 -14.99
C ARG A 375 -7.36 5.64 -14.61
N LEU A 376 -8.23 6.62 -14.86
CA LEU A 376 -9.66 6.51 -14.63
C LEU A 376 -10.39 6.40 -15.97
N TRP A 377 -11.15 5.33 -16.14
CA TRP A 377 -12.08 5.14 -17.26
C TRP A 377 -13.45 5.76 -16.94
N ASP A 378 -14.37 5.77 -17.91
CA ASP A 378 -15.69 6.42 -17.81
C ASP A 378 -16.52 5.96 -16.60
N GLU A 379 -16.49 4.67 -16.25
CA GLU A 379 -17.12 4.14 -15.02
C GLU A 379 -16.13 4.01 -13.84
N GLY A 380 -14.94 4.60 -13.98
CA GLY A 380 -13.91 4.66 -12.96
C GLY A 380 -14.03 5.90 -12.09
N SER A 381 -13.99 5.72 -10.78
CA SER A 381 -13.99 6.81 -9.82
C SER A 381 -12.96 6.67 -8.70
N VAL A 382 -12.38 7.79 -8.31
CA VAL A 382 -11.54 7.92 -7.11
C VAL A 382 -12.11 9.03 -6.25
N THR A 383 -12.23 8.78 -4.95
CA THR A 383 -12.58 9.79 -3.95
C THR A 383 -11.47 9.90 -2.91
N LEU A 384 -10.90 11.10 -2.79
CA LEU A 384 -10.07 11.51 -1.67
C LEU A 384 -10.94 12.24 -0.64
N ASP A 385 -10.93 11.71 0.58
CA ASP A 385 -11.72 12.21 1.71
C ASP A 385 -10.92 11.98 3.00
N GLY A 386 -9.82 12.73 3.13
CA GLY A 386 -8.86 12.66 4.25
C GLY A 386 -7.68 11.69 4.05
N GLY A 387 -7.63 10.97 2.92
CA GLY A 387 -6.51 10.08 2.56
C GLY A 387 -5.55 10.69 1.53
N THR A 388 -4.49 9.97 1.17
CA THR A 388 -3.45 10.42 0.23
C THR A 388 -3.38 9.53 -1.01
N LEU A 389 -3.42 10.14 -2.19
CA LEU A 389 -3.00 9.52 -3.45
C LEU A 389 -1.65 10.11 -3.87
N ASP A 390 -0.64 9.27 -3.96
CA ASP A 390 0.68 9.59 -4.48
C ASP A 390 0.91 8.83 -5.79
N THR A 391 0.96 9.54 -6.91
CA THR A 391 1.02 8.94 -8.26
C THR A 391 1.90 9.74 -9.19
N VAL A 392 2.68 9.09 -10.07
CA VAL A 392 3.49 9.85 -11.05
C VAL A 392 2.59 10.58 -12.04
N THR A 393 1.63 9.88 -12.64
CA THR A 393 0.64 10.47 -13.55
C THR A 393 -0.77 10.15 -13.07
N LEU A 394 -1.67 11.12 -13.12
CA LEU A 394 -3.11 10.96 -12.94
C LEU A 394 -3.82 11.28 -14.27
N ASP A 395 -4.43 10.29 -14.89
CA ASP A 395 -5.18 10.45 -16.15
C ASP A 395 -6.69 10.57 -15.87
N LEU A 396 -7.20 11.80 -16.02
CA LEU A 396 -8.58 12.23 -15.80
C LEU A 396 -9.32 12.50 -17.12
N THR A 397 -8.87 11.92 -18.23
CA THR A 397 -9.45 12.20 -19.55
C THR A 397 -10.93 11.81 -19.67
N VAL A 398 -11.40 10.84 -18.88
CA VAL A 398 -12.77 10.32 -18.97
C VAL A 398 -13.43 10.04 -17.62
N GLY A 399 -12.71 9.53 -16.63
CA GLY A 399 -13.29 9.13 -15.35
C GLY A 399 -13.50 10.25 -14.34
N THR A 400 -14.01 9.89 -13.16
CA THR A 400 -14.40 10.85 -12.11
C THR A 400 -13.39 10.89 -10.97
N PHE A 401 -12.81 12.05 -10.70
CA PHE A 401 -11.93 12.28 -9.55
C PHE A 401 -12.54 13.30 -8.60
N ASN A 402 -12.84 12.87 -7.36
CA ASN A 402 -13.43 13.70 -6.32
C ASN A 402 -12.38 13.99 -5.25
N MET A 403 -11.86 15.21 -5.22
CA MET A 403 -10.90 15.68 -4.23
C MET A 403 -11.61 16.50 -3.15
N LEU A 404 -12.31 15.81 -2.25
CA LEU A 404 -13.17 16.43 -1.23
C LEU A 404 -12.38 16.90 -0.01
N ASP A 405 -11.38 16.11 0.37
CA ASP A 405 -10.39 16.36 1.42
C ASP A 405 -9.16 15.47 1.13
N GLY A 406 -8.13 15.48 1.96
CA GLY A 406 -6.94 14.64 1.81
C GLY A 406 -5.90 15.24 0.86
N ILE A 407 -4.91 14.44 0.45
CA ILE A 407 -3.73 14.93 -0.27
C ILE A 407 -3.62 14.26 -1.64
N LEU A 408 -3.46 15.07 -2.69
CA LEU A 408 -2.98 14.59 -3.99
C LEU A 408 -1.52 15.00 -4.17
N ARG A 409 -0.64 14.01 -4.33
CA ARG A 409 0.75 14.18 -4.80
C ARG A 409 0.88 13.61 -6.19
N ALA A 410 1.22 14.46 -7.16
CA ALA A 410 1.45 14.03 -8.52
C ALA A 410 2.47 14.87 -9.29
N THR A 411 3.13 14.25 -10.26
CA THR A 411 4.02 14.95 -11.21
C THR A 411 3.26 15.41 -12.44
N ASN A 412 2.30 14.60 -12.92
CA ASN A 412 1.51 14.91 -14.10
C ASN A 412 0.02 14.66 -13.86
N VAL A 413 -0.83 15.53 -14.38
CA VAL A 413 -2.27 15.30 -14.51
C VAL A 413 -2.65 15.54 -15.97
N THR A 414 -3.39 14.61 -16.56
CA THR A 414 -3.99 14.80 -17.89
C THR A 414 -5.49 14.98 -17.74
N GLY A 415 -6.06 16.03 -18.30
CA GLY A 415 -7.45 16.42 -18.07
C GLY A 415 -7.59 17.54 -17.04
N THR A 416 -8.84 17.87 -16.71
CA THR A 416 -9.16 18.96 -15.78
C THR A 416 -9.08 18.47 -14.34
N LEU A 417 -8.32 19.17 -13.50
CA LEU A 417 -8.25 18.92 -12.06
C LEU A 417 -9.10 19.94 -11.30
N ASN A 418 -10.05 19.44 -10.52
CA ASN A 418 -10.87 20.25 -9.62
C ASN A 418 -10.61 19.85 -8.16
N ASN A 419 -9.86 20.67 -7.44
CA ASN A 419 -9.63 20.50 -6.01
C ASN A 419 -10.79 21.14 -5.22
N GLN A 420 -11.71 20.34 -4.71
CA GLN A 420 -12.94 20.82 -4.06
C GLN A 420 -12.72 21.21 -2.60
N GLY A 421 -11.84 20.49 -1.90
CA GLY A 421 -11.49 20.75 -0.50
C GLY A 421 -10.24 20.04 0.03
N GLY A 422 -9.45 19.38 -0.83
CA GLY A 422 -8.21 18.74 -0.42
C GLY A 422 -6.98 19.64 -0.53
N THR A 423 -5.82 19.06 -0.26
CA THR A 423 -4.49 19.64 -0.45
C THR A 423 -3.83 19.11 -1.72
N LEU A 424 -3.51 20.01 -2.65
CA LEU A 424 -2.68 19.70 -3.81
C LEU A 424 -1.22 20.00 -3.46
N SER A 425 -0.37 18.97 -3.49
CA SER A 425 1.06 19.05 -3.17
C SER A 425 1.85 18.57 -4.41
N PRO A 426 2.61 19.46 -5.10
CA PRO A 426 3.33 19.10 -6.32
C PRO A 426 4.44 18.02 -6.19
N GLY A 427 4.06 16.76 -6.38
CA GLY A 427 5.00 15.65 -6.64
C GLY A 427 5.81 15.17 -5.41
N ASN A 428 7.07 14.76 -5.64
CA ASN A 428 8.04 14.48 -4.59
C ASN A 428 8.70 15.79 -4.16
N SER A 429 8.02 16.53 -3.29
CA SER A 429 8.37 17.90 -2.94
C SER A 429 9.83 18.08 -2.46
N PRO A 430 10.52 19.16 -2.86
CA PRO A 430 10.10 20.11 -3.89
C PRO A 430 10.00 19.47 -5.29
N GLY A 431 8.89 19.70 -5.99
CA GLY A 431 8.53 19.04 -7.24
C GLY A 431 7.70 19.91 -8.20
N ILE A 432 7.62 19.45 -9.45
CA ILE A 432 6.88 20.14 -10.50
C ILE A 432 5.66 19.30 -10.87
N LEU A 433 4.47 19.88 -10.71
CA LEU A 433 3.22 19.33 -11.20
C LEU A 433 2.85 19.99 -12.53
N THR A 434 2.69 19.18 -13.58
CA THR A 434 2.17 19.62 -14.87
C THR A 434 0.75 19.11 -15.08
N ILE A 435 -0.19 20.02 -15.31
CA ILE A 435 -1.59 19.72 -15.65
C ILE A 435 -1.81 20.03 -17.13
N THR A 436 -2.05 18.99 -17.92
CA THR A 436 -2.49 19.10 -19.32
C THR A 436 -4.02 19.24 -19.36
N GLY A 437 -4.50 20.42 -18.99
CA GLY A 437 -5.91 20.75 -18.83
C GLY A 437 -6.09 22.01 -17.98
N ASP A 438 -7.31 22.22 -17.48
CA ASP A 438 -7.61 23.30 -16.53
C ASP A 438 -7.31 22.85 -15.09
N TYR A 439 -6.92 23.80 -14.25
CA TYR A 439 -6.86 23.66 -12.80
C TYR A 439 -7.87 24.58 -12.16
N THR A 440 -8.72 24.03 -11.29
CA THR A 440 -9.64 24.79 -10.46
C THR A 440 -9.44 24.43 -9.00
N GLN A 441 -9.30 25.45 -8.17
CA GLN A 441 -9.27 25.33 -6.72
C GLN A 441 -10.55 25.90 -6.11
N GLY A 442 -11.15 25.15 -5.21
CA GLY A 442 -12.31 25.57 -4.42
C GLY A 442 -11.94 26.36 -3.18
N ALA A 443 -12.93 27.05 -2.60
CA ALA A 443 -12.75 27.89 -1.40
C ALA A 443 -12.27 27.13 -0.14
N ALA A 444 -12.54 25.82 -0.06
CA ALA A 444 -12.11 24.97 1.06
C ALA A 444 -10.76 24.28 0.80
N ALA A 445 -10.21 24.39 -0.42
CA ALA A 445 -9.03 23.67 -0.83
C ALA A 445 -7.73 24.44 -0.55
N THR A 446 -6.64 23.67 -0.50
CA THR A 446 -5.28 24.18 -0.26
C THR A 446 -4.35 23.79 -1.41
N MET A 447 -3.52 24.73 -1.84
CA MET A 447 -2.31 24.49 -2.62
C MET A 447 -1.11 24.58 -1.67
N GLU A 448 -0.36 23.50 -1.53
CA GLU A 448 0.86 23.46 -0.73
C GLU A 448 2.08 23.66 -1.65
N ILE A 449 3.00 24.53 -1.27
CA ILE A 449 4.22 24.82 -2.02
C ILE A 449 5.41 24.83 -1.05
N GLU A 450 6.29 23.85 -1.18
CA GLU A 450 7.51 23.73 -0.41
C GLU A 450 8.67 24.54 -1.03
N LEU A 451 9.44 25.25 -0.20
CA LEU A 451 10.56 26.12 -0.61
C LEU A 451 11.86 25.63 0.05
N ALA A 452 12.76 25.01 -0.73
CA ALA A 452 14.09 24.58 -0.29
C ALA A 452 15.23 25.48 -0.80
N GLY A 453 14.96 26.34 -1.78
CA GLY A 453 15.92 27.20 -2.44
C GLY A 453 15.26 27.97 -3.59
N THR A 454 16.01 28.86 -4.24
CA THR A 454 15.47 29.75 -5.29
C THR A 454 15.64 29.21 -6.71
N ALA A 455 16.39 28.12 -6.91
CA ALA A 455 16.46 27.50 -8.23
C ALA A 455 15.11 26.82 -8.55
N ALA A 456 14.74 26.79 -9.83
CA ALA A 456 13.43 26.30 -10.27
C ALA A 456 13.09 24.83 -9.94
N GLY A 457 14.04 24.05 -9.41
CA GLY A 457 13.84 22.69 -8.92
C GLY A 457 13.98 22.55 -7.39
N ASP A 458 14.24 23.66 -6.69
CA ASP A 458 14.36 23.71 -5.23
C ASP A 458 13.05 24.19 -4.58
N PHE A 459 11.99 24.41 -5.35
CA PHE A 459 10.66 24.75 -4.83
C PHE A 459 9.56 24.14 -5.68
N ASP A 460 8.38 23.98 -5.07
CA ASP A 460 7.22 23.42 -5.75
C ASP A 460 6.65 24.34 -6.80
N ARG A 461 6.18 23.74 -7.90
CA ARG A 461 5.61 24.48 -9.02
C ARG A 461 4.41 23.76 -9.62
N LEU A 462 3.34 24.51 -9.85
CA LEU A 462 2.23 24.10 -10.70
C LEU A 462 2.35 24.75 -12.09
N THR A 463 2.26 23.94 -13.14
CA THR A 463 2.07 24.42 -14.52
C THR A 463 0.80 23.82 -15.11
N SER A 464 -0.17 24.67 -15.46
CA SER A 464 -1.40 24.31 -16.16
C SER A 464 -1.31 24.74 -17.64
N SER A 465 -1.58 23.83 -18.57
CA SER A 465 -1.69 24.20 -19.99
C SER A 465 -2.97 24.98 -20.32
N GLY A 466 -3.97 24.91 -19.43
CA GLY A 466 -5.23 25.62 -19.51
C GLY A 466 -5.30 26.78 -18.52
N SER A 467 -6.50 27.05 -18.03
CA SER A 467 -6.74 28.01 -16.96
C SER A 467 -6.25 27.52 -15.61
N ALA A 468 -5.81 28.45 -14.76
CA ALA A 468 -5.62 28.26 -13.33
C ALA A 468 -6.60 29.17 -12.59
N ASN A 469 -7.68 28.59 -12.07
CA ASN A 469 -8.74 29.30 -11.36
C ASN A 469 -8.52 29.12 -9.85
N LEU A 470 -8.21 30.22 -9.17
CA LEU A 470 -7.70 30.21 -7.81
C LEU A 470 -8.75 30.72 -6.82
N ASP A 471 -8.85 30.03 -5.70
CA ASP A 471 -9.57 30.39 -4.48
C ASP A 471 -8.88 29.68 -3.31
N GLY A 472 -9.46 29.72 -2.11
CA GLY A 472 -9.00 28.95 -0.96
C GLY A 472 -7.65 29.40 -0.45
N THR A 473 -6.82 28.44 -0.04
CA THR A 473 -5.55 28.71 0.65
C THR A 473 -4.35 28.40 -0.25
N LEU A 474 -3.38 29.31 -0.29
CA LEU A 474 -2.00 29.01 -0.67
C LEU A 474 -1.19 28.85 0.60
N ASP A 475 -0.56 27.70 0.81
CA ASP A 475 0.32 27.45 1.94
C ASP A 475 1.77 27.31 1.46
N LEU A 476 2.62 28.24 1.90
CA LEU A 476 4.03 28.32 1.53
C LEU A 476 4.87 27.77 2.69
N LEU A 477 5.56 26.66 2.45
CA LEU A 477 6.30 25.93 3.46
C LEU A 477 7.82 26.02 3.20
N PRO A 478 8.53 26.98 3.81
CA PRO A 478 9.99 26.94 3.78
C PRO A 478 10.49 25.70 4.52
N VAL A 479 11.25 24.86 3.82
CA VAL A 479 11.94 23.71 4.41
C VAL A 479 13.34 24.14 4.87
N PRO A 480 14.00 23.41 5.80
CA PRO A 480 15.21 23.88 6.49
C PRO A 480 16.40 24.32 5.63
N ALA A 481 16.41 24.00 4.33
CA ALA A 481 17.46 24.42 3.40
C ALA A 481 17.29 25.87 2.91
N TYR A 482 16.08 26.44 2.97
CA TYR A 482 15.81 27.80 2.54
C TYR A 482 16.03 28.82 3.67
N SER A 483 16.57 29.98 3.32
CA SER A 483 16.68 31.15 4.18
C SER A 483 16.32 32.40 3.39
N ASP A 484 15.62 33.34 4.02
CA ASP A 484 15.32 34.64 3.44
C ASP A 484 16.61 35.40 3.02
N PRO A 485 16.51 36.40 2.11
CA PRO A 485 17.64 37.21 1.72
C PRO A 485 18.33 37.86 2.93
N SER A 486 19.65 37.92 2.89
CA SER A 486 20.47 38.44 4.00
C SER A 486 21.17 39.78 3.68
N VAL A 487 20.96 40.32 2.48
CA VAL A 487 21.55 41.58 2.02
C VAL A 487 20.42 42.54 1.66
N HIS A 488 20.41 43.72 2.28
CA HIS A 488 19.43 44.76 1.96
C HIS A 488 19.52 45.17 0.48
N GLY A 489 18.36 45.41 -0.13
CA GLY A 489 18.23 45.68 -1.56
C GLY A 489 18.23 44.43 -2.45
N THR A 490 18.15 43.23 -1.86
CA THR A 490 18.08 41.96 -2.60
C THR A 490 16.78 41.22 -2.31
N PHE A 491 16.39 40.35 -3.24
CA PHE A 491 15.17 39.57 -3.13
C PHE A 491 15.34 38.17 -3.73
N ASP A 492 14.52 37.26 -3.25
CA ASP A 492 14.27 35.95 -3.85
C ASP A 492 12.91 35.97 -4.57
N GLU A 493 12.83 35.35 -5.73
CA GLU A 493 11.59 35.28 -6.52
C GLU A 493 11.26 33.83 -6.88
N PHE A 494 9.99 33.46 -6.71
CA PHE A 494 9.47 32.12 -6.96
C PHE A 494 8.25 32.20 -7.87
N VAL A 495 8.35 31.65 -9.08
CA VAL A 495 7.19 31.48 -9.98
C VAL A 495 6.53 30.14 -9.68
N ILE A 496 5.58 30.16 -8.74
CA ILE A 496 4.98 28.96 -8.13
C ILE A 496 3.79 28.42 -8.94
N ILE A 497 3.08 29.27 -9.69
CA ILE A 497 1.98 28.85 -10.58
C ILE A 497 2.15 29.49 -11.94
N THR A 498 1.99 28.70 -12.99
CA THR A 498 1.85 29.17 -14.37
C THR A 498 0.61 28.55 -15.01
N GLY A 499 -0.20 29.34 -15.67
CA GLY A 499 -1.36 28.92 -16.47
C GLY A 499 -1.37 29.62 -17.83
N ALA A 500 -2.09 29.09 -18.81
CA ALA A 500 -2.36 29.82 -20.05
C ALA A 500 -3.20 31.08 -19.79
N VAL A 501 -4.08 31.00 -18.78
CA VAL A 501 -4.80 32.13 -18.18
C VAL A 501 -4.87 31.88 -16.69
N ARG A 502 -4.77 32.93 -15.88
CA ARG A 502 -5.00 32.89 -14.44
C ARG A 502 -6.25 33.71 -14.09
N SER A 503 -7.14 33.15 -13.27
CA SER A 503 -8.33 33.83 -12.75
C SER A 503 -8.49 33.62 -11.23
N GLY A 504 -9.24 34.50 -10.57
CA GLY A 504 -9.41 34.49 -9.10
C GLY A 504 -8.18 34.96 -8.31
N THR A 505 -8.15 34.76 -7.00
CA THR A 505 -6.97 34.92 -6.15
C THR A 505 -7.09 33.91 -5.03
N PHE A 506 -6.00 33.64 -4.31
CA PHE A 506 -6.15 32.91 -3.06
C PHE A 506 -6.87 33.79 -2.04
N SER A 507 -7.86 33.22 -1.36
CA SER A 507 -8.58 33.89 -0.27
C SER A 507 -7.72 34.01 0.98
N THR A 508 -6.76 33.10 1.16
CA THR A 508 -5.76 33.14 2.23
C THR A 508 -4.40 32.74 1.66
N VAL A 509 -3.35 33.48 2.04
CA VAL A 509 -1.96 33.08 1.80
C VAL A 509 -1.29 32.87 3.15
N GLN A 510 -0.65 31.74 3.34
CA GLN A 510 0.13 31.40 4.52
C GLN A 510 1.60 31.22 4.16
N TYR A 511 2.47 31.57 5.09
CA TYR A 511 3.90 31.34 5.02
C TYR A 511 4.38 30.81 6.36
N ALA A 512 4.97 29.61 6.36
CA ALA A 512 5.41 28.92 7.57
C ALA A 512 4.32 28.85 8.67
N GLY A 513 3.08 28.57 8.27
CA GLY A 513 1.92 28.48 9.17
C GLY A 513 1.35 29.82 9.68
N SER A 514 1.86 30.96 9.19
CA SER A 514 1.33 32.30 9.51
C SER A 514 0.66 32.95 8.30
N THR A 515 -0.49 33.59 8.49
CA THR A 515 -1.18 34.30 7.40
C THR A 515 -0.44 35.58 7.01
N LEU A 516 -0.22 35.78 5.71
CA LEU A 516 0.28 37.05 5.17
C LEU A 516 -0.88 38.04 5.02
N ALA A 517 -0.72 39.24 5.57
CA ALA A 517 -1.70 40.32 5.51
C ALA A 517 -1.20 41.46 4.61
N ALA A 518 -2.08 42.05 3.82
CA ALA A 518 -1.73 43.19 2.97
C ALA A 518 -1.60 44.47 3.80
N ASP A 519 -0.40 45.05 3.88
CA ASP A 519 -0.18 46.30 4.62
C ASP A 519 -0.65 47.54 3.85
N PHE A 520 -0.60 47.48 2.52
CA PHE A 520 -0.94 48.59 1.62
C PHE A 520 -2.21 48.31 0.80
N GLY A 521 -3.01 47.34 1.23
CA GLY A 521 -4.13 46.81 0.45
C GLY A 521 -3.68 46.01 -0.77
N THR A 522 -4.64 45.52 -1.55
CA THR A 522 -4.38 44.78 -2.79
C THR A 522 -4.46 45.71 -4.00
N ASP A 523 -3.64 45.47 -5.01
CA ASP A 523 -3.79 46.14 -6.31
C ASP A 523 -5.02 45.64 -7.09
N GLY A 524 -5.25 46.18 -8.29
CA GLY A 524 -6.40 45.80 -9.14
C GLY A 524 -6.37 44.35 -9.64
N SER A 525 -5.24 43.65 -9.51
CA SER A 525 -5.07 42.23 -9.82
C SER A 525 -5.19 41.33 -8.58
N GLY A 526 -5.25 41.93 -7.39
CA GLY A 526 -5.24 41.23 -6.10
C GLY A 526 -3.84 41.00 -5.53
N SER A 527 -2.79 41.53 -6.17
CA SER A 527 -1.42 41.44 -5.67
C SER A 527 -1.25 42.28 -4.42
N PHE A 528 -0.39 41.85 -3.50
CA PHE A 528 -0.16 42.56 -2.24
C PHE A 528 1.25 42.32 -1.70
N ARG A 529 1.62 43.13 -0.72
CA ARG A 529 2.86 43.02 0.07
C ARG A 529 2.53 42.90 1.55
N SER A 530 3.33 42.12 2.26
CA SER A 530 3.21 41.86 3.70
C SER A 530 4.56 42.05 4.40
N TYR A 531 4.67 43.03 5.27
CA TYR A 531 5.82 43.35 6.09
C TYR A 531 6.00 42.35 7.23
N GLN A 532 7.23 41.88 7.41
CA GLN A 532 7.57 40.81 8.35
C GLN A 532 8.53 41.26 9.46
N GLY A 533 8.94 42.53 9.46
CA GLY A 533 9.97 43.06 10.36
C GLY A 533 11.32 43.27 9.67
N GLY A 534 12.11 44.24 10.15
CA GLY A 534 13.50 44.43 9.74
C GLY A 534 13.72 44.66 8.24
N GLY A 535 12.76 45.31 7.58
CA GLY A 535 12.78 45.54 6.12
C GLY A 535 12.44 44.31 5.27
N LEU A 536 12.05 43.18 5.86
CA LEU A 536 11.60 42.01 5.10
C LEU A 536 10.15 42.17 4.68
N PHE A 537 9.89 42.09 3.38
CA PHE A 537 8.58 42.08 2.77
C PHE A 537 8.36 40.77 2.02
N ARG A 538 7.15 40.22 2.14
CA ARG A 538 6.68 39.09 1.35
C ARG A 538 5.58 39.56 0.43
N SER A 539 5.82 39.48 -0.86
CA SER A 539 4.91 39.94 -1.88
C SER A 539 4.34 38.77 -2.65
N VAL A 540 3.03 38.78 -2.89
CA VAL A 540 2.39 37.83 -3.80
C VAL A 540 1.83 38.59 -4.98
N SER A 541 2.34 38.28 -6.16
CA SER A 541 1.98 38.93 -7.41
C SER A 541 1.14 38.01 -8.28
N TYR A 542 -0.02 38.50 -8.71
CA TYR A 542 -0.94 37.83 -9.63
C TYR A 542 -0.91 38.51 -10.99
N THR A 543 -0.28 37.89 -11.97
CA THR A 543 -0.31 38.39 -13.36
C THR A 543 -1.47 37.77 -14.15
N ALA A 544 -1.55 38.03 -15.46
CA ALA A 544 -2.53 37.36 -16.31
C ALA A 544 -2.31 35.83 -16.43
N THR A 545 -1.11 35.34 -16.10
CA THR A 545 -0.71 33.94 -16.33
C THR A 545 0.07 33.31 -15.18
N THR A 546 0.52 34.08 -14.18
CA THR A 546 1.39 33.57 -13.10
C THR A 546 0.92 34.00 -11.72
N VAL A 547 1.33 33.21 -10.73
CA VAL A 547 1.42 33.61 -9.32
C VAL A 547 2.88 33.55 -8.92
N GLN A 548 3.37 34.63 -8.31
CA GLN A 548 4.76 34.74 -7.88
C GLN A 548 4.82 35.12 -6.41
N LEU A 549 5.72 34.47 -5.67
CA LEU A 549 6.15 34.92 -4.35
C LEU A 549 7.46 35.68 -4.52
N GLN A 550 7.61 36.81 -3.83
CA GLN A 550 8.87 37.47 -3.65
C GLN A 550 9.14 37.69 -2.17
N ASN A 551 10.31 37.28 -1.70
CA ASN A 551 10.83 37.64 -0.39
C ASN A 551 11.89 38.73 -0.61
N LEU A 552 11.58 39.98 -0.25
CA LEU A 552 12.43 41.15 -0.43
C LEU A 552 12.98 41.60 0.92
N LEU A 553 14.30 41.73 1.04
CA LEU A 553 14.89 42.51 2.12
C LEU A 553 15.15 43.93 1.57
N ALA A 554 14.26 44.86 1.90
CA ALA A 554 14.22 46.21 1.33
C ALA A 554 15.51 46.98 1.60
N LEU A 555 15.90 47.87 0.68
CA LEU A 555 17.06 48.74 0.88
C LEU A 555 16.72 49.80 1.94
N ALA A 556 17.67 50.15 2.81
CA ALA A 556 17.46 51.21 3.80
C ALA A 556 17.03 52.52 3.10
N GLY A 557 15.86 53.04 3.45
CA GLY A 557 15.23 54.12 2.69
C GLY A 557 13.89 53.74 2.07
N ASP A 558 13.67 52.46 1.74
CA ASP A 558 12.43 51.97 1.13
C ASP A 558 11.48 51.50 2.26
N THR A 559 10.56 52.37 2.65
CA THR A 559 9.63 52.14 3.76
C THR A 559 8.50 51.18 3.39
N ASP A 560 8.08 51.10 2.13
CA ASP A 560 6.88 50.38 1.72
C ASP A 560 7.15 49.09 0.91
N GLY A 561 8.43 48.81 0.66
CA GLY A 561 8.95 47.62 0.00
C GLY A 561 8.60 47.56 -1.48
N ASP A 562 8.35 48.69 -2.15
CA ASP A 562 8.04 48.73 -3.59
C ASP A 562 9.28 48.73 -4.51
N GLN A 563 10.48 48.64 -3.92
CA GLN A 563 11.78 48.60 -4.59
C GLN A 563 12.23 49.91 -5.20
N ASP A 564 11.63 51.04 -4.83
CA ASP A 564 12.21 52.34 -5.02
C ASP A 564 12.40 53.09 -3.69
N VAL A 565 13.17 54.17 -3.74
CA VAL A 565 13.37 55.05 -2.57
C VAL A 565 13.00 56.44 -3.03
N ASP A 566 11.80 56.87 -2.70
CA ASP A 566 11.18 58.03 -3.33
C ASP A 566 10.55 59.02 -2.33
N LEU A 567 9.64 59.86 -2.82
CA LEU A 567 8.99 60.88 -1.99
C LEU A 567 7.95 60.28 -1.04
N ALA A 568 7.36 59.13 -1.35
CA ALA A 568 6.47 58.42 -0.44
C ALA A 568 7.25 57.96 0.79
N ASP A 569 8.43 57.36 0.60
CA ASP A 569 9.29 56.95 1.71
C ASP A 569 9.76 58.11 2.57
N TYR A 570 10.21 59.18 1.90
CA TYR A 570 10.59 60.39 2.60
C TYR A 570 9.42 60.94 3.42
N SER A 571 8.19 60.85 2.89
CA SER A 571 7.00 61.31 3.61
C SER A 571 6.68 60.43 4.81
N ALA A 572 6.83 59.11 4.72
CA ALA A 572 6.67 58.19 5.84
C ALA A 572 7.65 58.52 6.96
N LEU A 573 8.94 58.60 6.63
CA LEU A 573 10.00 59.00 7.57
C LEU A 573 9.73 60.39 8.18
N ALA A 574 9.44 61.40 7.36
CA ALA A 574 9.26 62.77 7.83
C ALA A 574 8.02 62.93 8.73
N ASN A 575 6.97 62.14 8.49
CA ASN A 575 5.76 62.16 9.33
C ASN A 575 5.98 61.54 10.71
N ASN A 576 6.96 60.63 10.82
CA ASN A 576 7.28 59.92 12.05
C ASN A 576 8.59 60.38 12.71
N PHE A 577 9.20 61.46 12.21
CA PHE A 577 10.45 62.00 12.73
C PHE A 577 10.40 62.27 14.25
N ASP A 578 11.12 61.45 15.00
CA ASP A 578 11.14 61.41 16.46
C ASP A 578 12.57 61.11 16.94
N PRO A 579 13.50 62.08 16.83
CA PRO A 579 14.94 61.87 16.97
C PRO A 579 15.40 61.60 18.42
N VAL A 580 14.47 61.34 19.33
CA VAL A 580 14.72 60.99 20.73
C VAL A 580 13.87 59.77 21.16
N GLY A 581 13.12 59.15 20.25
CA GLY A 581 12.29 57.97 20.47
C GLY A 581 11.18 58.12 21.51
N PHE A 582 10.65 59.33 21.74
CA PHE A 582 9.68 59.57 22.81
C PHE A 582 8.28 59.04 22.47
N LEU A 583 7.93 58.95 21.18
CA LEU A 583 6.60 58.59 20.69
C LEU A 583 6.37 57.07 20.61
N GLY A 584 7.40 56.28 20.87
CA GLY A 584 7.32 54.82 20.94
C GLY A 584 8.29 54.17 19.96
N PRO A 585 8.37 52.83 19.95
CA PRO A 585 9.23 52.17 19.01
C PRO A 585 8.68 52.36 17.59
N HIS A 586 9.49 52.97 16.75
CA HIS A 586 9.23 53.07 15.32
C HIS A 586 9.66 51.78 14.64
N SER A 587 8.98 51.44 13.56
CA SER A 587 9.31 50.30 12.72
C SER A 587 9.96 50.77 11.42
N TRP A 588 10.41 49.80 10.63
CA TRP A 588 10.87 50.06 9.26
C TRP A 588 9.83 50.83 8.43
N LEU A 589 8.54 50.53 8.62
CA LEU A 589 7.43 51.22 7.93
C LEU A 589 7.32 52.70 8.32
N ASP A 590 7.81 53.05 9.51
CA ASP A 590 7.81 54.42 10.03
C ASP A 590 9.06 55.20 9.61
N GLY A 591 10.07 54.51 9.06
CA GLY A 591 11.34 55.09 8.62
C GLY A 591 12.53 54.79 9.52
N ASP A 592 12.43 53.89 10.50
CA ASP A 592 13.57 53.41 11.30
C ASP A 592 14.33 52.33 10.50
N PHE A 593 15.44 52.74 9.86
CA PHE A 593 16.22 51.89 8.96
C PHE A 593 17.44 51.25 9.61
N ASP A 594 17.86 51.68 10.80
CA ASP A 594 18.98 51.09 11.54
C ASP A 594 18.55 50.23 12.75
N GLY A 595 17.25 50.25 13.08
CA GLY A 595 16.59 49.38 14.03
C GLY A 595 16.79 49.78 15.49
N ASP A 596 17.16 51.03 15.76
CA ASP A 596 17.36 51.54 17.11
C ASP A 596 16.06 52.03 17.79
N ASN A 597 14.93 51.95 17.09
CA ASN A 597 13.56 52.28 17.49
C ASN A 597 13.25 53.78 17.53
N ASP A 598 14.10 54.65 16.97
CA ASP A 598 13.77 56.04 16.71
C ASP A 598 13.83 56.39 15.21
N VAL A 599 13.37 57.60 14.84
CA VAL A 599 13.42 58.07 13.44
C VAL A 599 14.14 59.40 13.42
N ASP A 600 15.39 59.39 12.97
CA ASP A 600 16.30 60.50 13.16
C ASP A 600 17.11 60.89 11.89
N LEU A 601 18.22 61.60 12.08
CA LEU A 601 19.08 62.03 10.99
C LEU A 601 19.90 60.90 10.38
N ALA A 602 20.18 59.81 11.10
CA ALA A 602 20.80 58.60 10.58
C ALA A 602 19.88 57.92 9.58
N ASP A 603 18.59 57.76 9.89
CA ASP A 603 17.60 57.22 8.97
C ASP A 603 17.42 58.08 7.73
N TYR A 604 17.30 59.39 7.93
CA TYR A 604 17.23 60.32 6.80
C TYR A 604 18.48 60.21 5.92
N SER A 605 19.66 60.02 6.52
CA SER A 605 20.90 59.84 5.77
C SER A 605 20.90 58.53 4.98
N SER A 606 20.37 57.45 5.56
CA SER A 606 20.17 56.16 4.88
C SER A 606 19.25 56.31 3.68
N LEU A 607 18.07 56.91 3.85
CA LEU A 607 17.13 57.19 2.78
C LEU A 607 17.77 58.07 1.69
N ALA A 608 18.35 59.21 2.07
CA ALA A 608 18.95 60.15 1.12
C ALA A 608 20.11 59.53 0.33
N SER A 609 20.84 58.58 0.91
CA SER A 609 21.92 57.88 0.23
C SER A 609 21.44 56.89 -0.84
N HIS A 610 20.19 56.42 -0.72
CA HIS A 610 19.59 55.46 -1.63
C HIS A 610 18.45 56.04 -2.49
N PHE A 611 18.11 57.32 -2.31
CA PHE A 611 17.04 57.99 -3.05
C PHE A 611 17.17 57.77 -4.56
N ASN A 612 16.23 57.00 -5.10
CA ASN A 612 16.20 56.58 -6.47
C ASN A 612 14.75 56.24 -6.86
N PRO A 613 13.98 57.22 -7.34
CA PRO A 613 12.56 57.04 -7.69
C PRO A 613 12.35 56.22 -8.97
N ALA A 614 13.42 55.69 -9.56
CA ALA A 614 13.36 54.76 -10.69
C ALA A 614 13.56 53.30 -10.24
N GLY A 615 13.75 53.07 -8.93
CA GLY A 615 13.98 51.76 -8.33
C GLY A 615 15.43 51.30 -8.30
N TYR A 616 15.73 50.40 -7.36
CA TYR A 616 17.08 49.85 -7.10
C TYR A 616 17.22 48.37 -7.48
N ALA A 617 16.22 47.79 -8.13
CA ALA A 617 16.30 46.44 -8.69
C ALA A 617 17.47 46.34 -9.69
N ALA A 618 18.33 45.34 -9.54
CA ALA A 618 19.55 45.17 -10.33
C ALA A 618 19.26 45.03 -11.84
N ALA A 619 19.28 46.14 -12.59
CA ALA A 619 19.30 46.14 -14.04
C ALA A 619 20.75 46.04 -14.56
N ALA A 620 21.30 44.84 -14.62
CA ALA A 620 22.40 44.59 -15.57
C ALA A 620 21.80 44.56 -16.98
N VAL A 621 21.69 45.73 -17.61
CA VAL A 621 21.45 45.84 -19.04
C VAL A 621 22.54 45.00 -19.74
N PRO A 622 22.21 43.97 -20.54
CA PRO A 622 23.20 43.35 -21.39
C PRO A 622 23.72 44.45 -22.31
N GLU A 623 25.02 44.77 -22.20
CA GLU A 623 25.63 45.74 -23.11
C GLU A 623 25.25 45.37 -24.55
N PRO A 624 24.73 46.31 -25.35
CA PRO A 624 24.46 46.01 -26.74
C PRO A 624 25.81 45.67 -27.36
N THR A 625 25.90 44.40 -27.73
CA THR A 625 27.00 43.75 -28.43
C THR A 625 27.99 44.74 -29.07
N ALA A 626 29.26 44.63 -28.68
CA ALA A 626 30.42 45.15 -29.43
C ALA A 626 30.43 44.75 -30.93
N PHE A 627 29.42 44.02 -31.40
CA PHE A 627 29.11 43.67 -32.78
C PHE A 627 28.73 44.89 -33.64
N CYS A 628 28.04 45.91 -33.10
CA CYS A 628 27.71 47.11 -33.88
C CYS A 628 28.93 48.01 -34.17
N LEU A 629 29.90 48.07 -33.26
CA LEU A 629 31.15 48.83 -33.49
C LEU A 629 32.17 48.06 -34.36
N LEU A 630 32.15 46.74 -34.36
CA LEU A 630 33.00 45.92 -35.24
C LEU A 630 32.55 45.95 -36.71
N VAL A 631 31.24 46.02 -36.97
CA VAL A 631 30.71 46.10 -38.36
C VAL A 631 30.86 47.51 -38.94
N SER A 632 30.76 48.57 -38.14
CA SER A 632 31.05 49.95 -38.60
C SER A 632 32.55 50.22 -38.81
N GLY A 633 33.44 49.51 -38.10
CA GLY A 633 34.90 49.59 -38.30
C GLY A 633 35.42 48.85 -39.53
N LEU A 634 34.80 47.72 -39.92
CA LEU A 634 35.24 46.92 -41.08
C LEU A 634 34.75 47.46 -42.43
N LEU A 635 33.65 48.23 -42.46
CA LEU A 635 33.10 48.83 -43.69
C LEU A 635 33.78 50.16 -44.10
N LEU A 636 34.66 50.72 -43.26
CA LEU A 636 35.48 51.91 -43.59
C LEU A 636 36.85 51.58 -44.21
N LEU A 637 37.23 50.30 -44.34
CA LEU A 637 38.54 49.88 -44.88
C LEU A 637 38.49 49.22 -46.27
N VAL A 638 37.30 49.02 -46.86
CA VAL A 638 37.16 48.45 -48.22
C VAL A 638 36.22 49.31 -49.06
N GLY A 639 36.69 50.50 -49.45
CA GLY A 639 35.92 51.34 -50.37
C GLY A 639 36.47 52.74 -50.56
N THR A 640 37.58 52.90 -51.28
CA THR A 640 37.67 53.74 -52.50
C THR A 640 39.12 54.04 -52.93
N ARG A 641 39.51 53.34 -54.00
CA ARG A 641 40.19 53.84 -55.21
C ARG A 641 41.49 54.66 -55.05
N SER A 642 42.61 53.96 -55.26
CA SER A 642 43.79 54.51 -55.92
C SER A 642 43.59 54.61 -57.45
N ARG A 643 43.60 55.82 -58.02
CA ARG A 643 44.02 56.05 -59.42
C ARG A 643 44.74 57.41 -59.57
N ARG A 644 46.07 57.29 -59.75
CA ARG A 644 47.01 57.96 -60.70
C ARG A 644 47.11 59.51 -60.69
N PRO A 645 48.34 60.07 -60.83
CA PRO A 645 48.95 60.20 -62.16
C PRO A 645 50.47 59.94 -62.24
N SER A 646 50.88 59.58 -63.46
CA SER A 646 52.23 59.59 -64.02
C SER A 646 52.69 61.01 -64.37
N CYS A 647 53.94 61.39 -64.04
CA CYS A 647 54.72 62.34 -64.83
C CYS A 647 56.24 62.33 -64.47
N GLY A 648 57.09 62.43 -65.49
CA GLY A 648 58.56 62.69 -65.43
C GLY A 648 59.40 61.41 -65.48
N ARG A 649 60.27 61.14 -66.46
CA ARG A 649 60.94 61.95 -67.50
C ARG A 649 61.27 61.03 -68.68
#